data_AF-A0A516IRM7-F1
#
_entry.id   AF-A0A516IRM7-F1
#
_cell.length_a   1.000
_cell.length_b   1.000
_cell.length_c   1.000
_cell.angle_alpha   90.00
_cell.angle_beta   90.00
_cell.angle_gamma   90.00
#
_symmetry.space_group_name_H-M   'P 1'
#
loop_
_entity.id
_entity.type
_entity.pdbx_description
1 polymer ?
#
loop_
_entity_poly.entity_id
_entity_poly.type
_entity_poly.pdbx_seq_one_letter_code
_entity_poly.pdbx_strand_id
1 'polypeptide(L)'
;MARSQPSNFKQQLILAMKWGLGLAFIGLVGLVIAVAVAMASLPDYQQLSKRSDLGQMVRVRAADGTLLVSLGPSFGRWLSYDEIPPTMRAAMIAVEDRRFRSHFGVDPIGMARSVKVRLESGSWRQGGSTITQQLARNIFLTNSRTFGRKIKEAVLALAIERKFSKDQILELYLNRVYFGGGAYGIDAASRTFFGHGAERLSLGEAAIIAGLVKAPSNYSPTADVEAARGRAGVVLNSLVDNGFLPASQAGAVDPAVIKVQPGPKQNSVRYFTDWALPQLDMLIDETSDPIDVFTTLDPGMQAAANRAVNAHVPAGTQGALVAMDRDGAVRAMIGGRDYVDSIYNRATQAERQPGSAWKIFVYLAALESGMKPSDTVVDEPVTIGGWTPRNSTRTNLGPISLREAFSRSINTISAKIGDALGFGTIADMGRRFGISGKISTYPSMVLGTSEVRLIDMTRAFASIQNRGVSITPYAIRRVVTSNGRLLYQHQPDEQRVLVAPWVAAGMTDMLQSAVLSGTGRAAAIGRPVAGKTGTTSSNKDGWFIGFSSGLTTGVWMGRDDARAVSGLQGGTAPARAFADFMKIAVAKRPVEQFETRAPLPDWQLERDEESWGYALEELPPMVDENGNPVGTGPIGPADPLGPQRDPAPVDQQWLDEVLRRNPENRPPPPAPTQRPPAPGPAQRVPPPRQPSEQPADPLQPRP
;
A
#
# COMPACT_ATOMS: atom_id res chain seq x y z
N MET A 1 -79.84 66.00 4.56
CA MET A 1 -78.89 64.90 4.86
C MET A 1 -77.96 64.73 3.67
N ALA A 2 -76.67 64.47 3.88
CA ALA A 2 -75.74 64.09 2.81
C ALA A 2 -74.95 62.85 3.27
N ARG A 3 -75.00 61.76 2.50
CA ARG A 3 -74.15 60.58 2.76
C ARG A 3 -72.79 60.83 2.09
N SER A 4 -71.73 60.89 2.89
CA SER A 4 -70.36 61.02 2.38
C SER A 4 -69.97 59.82 1.53
N GLN A 5 -69.43 60.06 0.34
CA GLN A 5 -68.89 58.98 -0.49
C GLN A 5 -67.59 58.44 0.12
N PRO A 6 -67.36 57.11 0.09
CA PRO A 6 -66.09 56.54 0.51
C PRO A 6 -65.00 56.92 -0.49
N SER A 7 -63.88 57.48 -0.01
CA SER A 7 -62.79 57.93 -0.89
C SER A 7 -62.20 56.79 -1.73
N ASN A 8 -61.78 57.11 -2.96
CA ASN A 8 -61.24 56.16 -3.94
C ASN A 8 -60.12 55.27 -3.36
N PHE A 9 -59.31 55.82 -2.45
CA PHE A 9 -58.27 55.07 -1.72
C PHE A 9 -58.81 53.84 -0.97
N LYS A 10 -59.99 53.93 -0.32
CA LYS A 10 -60.60 52.77 0.36
C LYS A 10 -61.04 51.71 -0.64
N GLN A 11 -61.57 52.10 -1.80
CA GLN A 11 -61.97 51.16 -2.84
C GLN A 11 -60.77 50.46 -3.47
N GLN A 12 -59.70 51.21 -3.78
CA GLN A 12 -58.43 50.67 -4.28
C GLN A 12 -57.77 49.72 -3.28
N LEU A 13 -57.76 50.06 -1.98
CA LEU A 13 -57.23 49.20 -0.92
C LEU A 13 -58.04 47.90 -0.80
N ILE A 14 -59.38 47.95 -0.84
CA ILE A 14 -60.23 46.76 -0.83
C ILE A 14 -59.99 45.90 -2.09
N LEU A 15 -59.77 46.51 -3.25
CA LEU A 15 -59.46 45.78 -4.48
C LEU A 15 -58.08 45.10 -4.38
N ALA A 16 -57.07 45.80 -3.89
CA ALA A 16 -55.73 45.24 -3.64
C ALA A 16 -55.75 44.10 -2.62
N MET A 17 -56.54 44.21 -1.54
CA MET A 17 -56.75 43.13 -0.59
C MET A 17 -57.44 41.91 -1.22
N LYS A 18 -58.46 42.12 -2.08
CA LYS A 18 -59.12 41.02 -2.81
C LYS A 18 -58.18 40.31 -3.78
N TRP A 19 -57.39 41.06 -4.56
CA TRP A 19 -56.36 40.48 -5.44
C TRP A 19 -55.27 39.77 -4.65
N GLY A 20 -54.81 40.33 -3.53
CA GLY A 20 -53.85 39.69 -2.62
C GLY A 20 -54.36 38.38 -2.03
N LEU A 21 -55.62 38.34 -1.58
CA LEU A 21 -56.28 37.12 -1.11
C LEU A 21 -56.44 36.08 -2.22
N GLY A 22 -56.83 36.49 -3.43
CA GLY A 22 -56.93 35.60 -4.59
C GLY A 22 -55.58 34.99 -4.97
N LEU A 23 -54.52 35.79 -5.04
CA LEU A 23 -53.15 35.33 -5.29
C LEU A 23 -52.61 34.43 -4.16
N ALA A 24 -52.93 34.74 -2.90
CA ALA A 24 -52.58 33.89 -1.76
C ALA A 24 -53.30 32.54 -1.80
N PHE A 25 -54.58 32.51 -2.20
CA PHE A 25 -55.33 31.27 -2.39
C PHE A 25 -54.78 30.43 -3.54
N ILE A 26 -54.50 31.04 -4.71
CA ILE A 26 -53.85 30.35 -5.84
C ILE A 26 -52.48 29.80 -5.44
N GLY A 27 -51.68 30.58 -4.69
CA GLY A 27 -50.39 30.14 -4.16
C GLY A 27 -50.51 28.99 -3.15
N LEU A 28 -51.55 28.99 -2.31
CA LEU A 28 -51.84 27.89 -1.37
C LEU A 28 -52.26 26.62 -2.12
N VAL A 29 -53.15 26.72 -3.12
CA VAL A 29 -53.54 25.58 -3.97
C VAL A 29 -52.33 25.02 -4.72
N GLY A 30 -51.49 25.88 -5.30
CA GLY A 30 -50.24 25.48 -5.95
C GLY A 30 -49.26 24.78 -4.98
N LEU A 31 -49.15 25.26 -3.74
CA LEU A 31 -48.35 24.61 -2.70
C LEU A 31 -48.91 23.24 -2.30
N VAL A 32 -50.24 23.12 -2.12
CA VAL A 32 -50.90 21.85 -1.79
C VAL A 32 -50.70 20.82 -2.91
N ILE A 33 -50.85 21.23 -4.18
CA ILE A 33 -50.57 20.37 -5.34
C ILE A 33 -49.09 19.96 -5.36
N ALA A 34 -48.16 20.90 -5.18
CA ALA A 34 -46.74 20.60 -5.16
C ALA A 34 -46.33 19.64 -4.03
N VAL A 35 -46.93 19.77 -2.84
CA VAL A 35 -46.73 18.85 -1.70
C VAL A 35 -47.35 17.48 -1.98
N ALA A 36 -48.54 17.41 -2.59
CA ALA A 36 -49.18 16.15 -2.95
C ALA A 36 -48.38 15.37 -4.01
N VAL A 37 -47.93 16.05 -5.07
CA VAL A 37 -47.06 15.47 -6.12
C VAL A 37 -45.73 15.01 -5.51
N ALA A 38 -45.10 15.83 -4.67
CA ALA A 38 -43.87 15.44 -3.98
C ALA A 38 -44.09 14.21 -3.07
N MET A 39 -45.18 14.17 -2.30
CA MET A 39 -45.52 13.05 -1.40
C MET A 39 -45.75 11.74 -2.15
N ALA A 40 -46.35 11.80 -3.34
CA ALA A 40 -46.51 10.68 -4.25
C ALA A 40 -45.18 10.20 -4.85
N SER A 41 -44.25 11.11 -5.15
CA SER A 41 -42.92 10.77 -5.67
C SER A 41 -41.90 10.35 -4.61
N LEU A 42 -42.15 10.61 -3.32
CA LEU A 42 -41.30 10.12 -2.23
C LEU A 42 -41.33 8.58 -2.20
N PRO A 43 -40.20 7.89 -1.96
CA PRO A 43 -40.18 6.46 -1.62
C PRO A 43 -40.98 6.15 -0.34
N ASP A 44 -41.13 4.87 -0.02
CA ASP A 44 -41.62 4.43 1.30
C ASP A 44 -40.51 4.44 2.38
N TYR A 45 -40.89 4.17 3.63
CA TYR A 45 -39.95 4.20 4.76
C TYR A 45 -38.83 3.16 4.67
N GLN A 46 -39.14 1.95 4.18
CA GLN A 46 -38.19 0.83 4.03
C GLN A 46 -37.27 1.02 2.82
N GLN A 47 -37.69 1.79 1.82
CA GLN A 47 -36.79 2.27 0.77
C GLN A 47 -35.83 3.35 1.31
N LEU A 48 -36.27 4.21 2.22
CA LEU A 48 -35.42 5.22 2.87
C LEU A 48 -34.55 4.68 4.02
N SER A 49 -34.78 3.46 4.52
CA SER A 49 -33.82 2.79 5.43
C SER A 49 -32.67 2.11 4.68
N LYS A 50 -32.87 1.74 3.41
CA LYS A 50 -31.80 1.26 2.52
C LYS A 50 -30.86 2.43 2.18
N ARG A 51 -29.54 2.22 2.27
CA ARG A 51 -28.50 3.26 2.12
C ARG A 51 -27.82 3.27 0.74
N SER A 52 -28.44 2.70 -0.28
CA SER A 52 -27.91 2.55 -1.64
C SER A 52 -27.73 3.88 -2.39
N ASP A 53 -28.26 4.98 -1.85
CA ASP A 53 -28.16 6.35 -2.35
C ASP A 53 -26.95 7.13 -1.84
N LEU A 54 -26.21 6.60 -0.84
CA LEU A 54 -25.09 7.30 -0.20
C LEU A 54 -23.71 6.96 -0.79
N GLY A 55 -23.64 6.02 -1.74
CA GLY A 55 -22.41 5.58 -2.42
C GLY A 55 -21.76 4.33 -1.83
N GLN A 56 -20.88 3.70 -2.61
CA GLN A 56 -20.21 2.46 -2.25
C GLN A 56 -19.15 2.65 -1.15
N MET A 57 -19.20 1.81 -0.11
CA MET A 57 -18.12 1.66 0.87
C MET A 57 -17.07 0.68 0.34
N VAL A 58 -15.80 1.10 0.30
CA VAL A 58 -14.68 0.27 -0.17
C VAL A 58 -13.74 -0.03 1.01
N ARG A 59 -13.68 -1.30 1.42
CA ARG A 59 -12.82 -1.77 2.52
C ARG A 59 -11.57 -2.43 1.96
N VAL A 60 -10.44 -1.74 2.00
CA VAL A 60 -9.15 -2.25 1.52
C VAL A 60 -8.51 -3.11 2.60
N ARG A 61 -8.16 -4.35 2.24
CA ARG A 61 -7.59 -5.35 3.15
C ARG A 61 -6.21 -5.80 2.71
N ALA A 62 -5.36 -6.06 3.68
CA ALA A 62 -4.03 -6.61 3.48
C ALA A 62 -4.07 -8.08 3.06
N ALA A 63 -2.89 -8.65 2.83
CA ALA A 63 -2.71 -10.02 2.40
C ALA A 63 -3.21 -11.07 3.40
N ASP A 64 -3.30 -10.70 4.68
CA ASP A 64 -3.81 -11.49 5.82
C ASP A 64 -5.28 -11.16 6.17
N GLY A 65 -5.93 -10.24 5.45
CA GLY A 65 -7.30 -9.79 5.72
C GLY A 65 -7.45 -8.58 6.65
N THR A 66 -6.36 -8.09 7.26
CA THR A 66 -6.33 -6.88 8.10
C THR A 66 -6.89 -5.68 7.33
N LEU A 67 -7.79 -4.90 7.94
CA LEU A 67 -8.32 -3.69 7.33
C LEU A 67 -7.24 -2.59 7.27
N LEU A 68 -6.79 -2.26 6.06
CA LEU A 68 -5.77 -1.23 5.81
C LEU A 68 -6.38 0.17 5.78
N VAL A 69 -7.49 0.32 5.06
CA VAL A 69 -8.19 1.59 4.80
C VAL A 69 -9.67 1.28 4.56
N SER A 70 -10.57 2.15 5.02
CA SER A 70 -11.94 2.22 4.49
C SER A 70 -12.10 3.54 3.73
N LEU A 71 -12.70 3.48 2.55
CA LEU A 71 -13.09 4.64 1.72
C LEU A 71 -14.59 4.61 1.44
N GLY A 72 -15.11 5.72 0.92
CA GLY A 72 -16.54 5.94 0.79
C GLY A 72 -17.23 6.17 2.14
N PRO A 73 -18.56 6.11 2.20
CA PRO A 73 -19.31 6.25 3.44
C PRO A 73 -19.11 5.03 4.36
N SER A 74 -18.72 5.28 5.61
CA SER A 74 -18.76 4.28 6.67
C SER A 74 -20.17 4.26 7.28
N PHE A 75 -20.84 3.11 7.23
CA PHE A 75 -22.18 2.91 7.77
C PHE A 75 -22.16 2.08 9.06
N GLY A 76 -22.88 2.55 10.08
CA GLY A 76 -23.16 1.76 11.28
C GLY A 76 -24.38 0.84 11.10
N ARG A 77 -24.72 0.11 12.15
CA ARG A 77 -26.03 -0.54 12.31
C ARG A 77 -27.14 0.50 12.10
N TRP A 78 -28.27 0.10 11.54
CA TRP A 78 -29.47 0.93 11.62
C TRP A 78 -30.05 0.78 13.04
N LEU A 79 -30.19 1.88 13.76
CA LEU A 79 -30.87 1.90 15.06
C LEU A 79 -32.32 2.32 14.86
N SER A 80 -33.27 1.53 15.34
CA SER A 80 -34.66 2.00 15.41
C SER A 80 -34.78 3.16 16.40
N TYR A 81 -35.82 3.98 16.29
CA TYR A 81 -36.02 5.17 17.12
C TYR A 81 -35.80 4.89 18.62
N ASP A 82 -36.32 3.76 19.13
CA ASP A 82 -36.24 3.37 20.54
C ASP A 82 -34.83 2.94 20.99
N GLU A 83 -34.04 2.36 20.08
CA GLU A 83 -32.63 1.98 20.34
C GLU A 83 -31.69 3.19 20.40
N ILE A 84 -32.09 4.33 19.85
CA ILE A 84 -31.31 5.57 19.93
C ILE A 84 -31.42 6.14 21.35
N PRO A 85 -30.31 6.35 22.10
CA PRO A 85 -30.38 6.84 23.47
C PRO A 85 -31.19 8.15 23.61
N PRO A 86 -32.05 8.28 24.64
CA PRO A 86 -32.86 9.50 24.84
C PRO A 86 -32.02 10.78 24.89
N THR A 87 -30.81 10.70 25.44
CA THR A 87 -29.77 11.75 25.45
C THR A 87 -29.38 12.21 24.04
N MET A 88 -29.14 11.28 23.12
CA MET A 88 -28.80 11.56 21.73
C MET A 88 -29.98 12.16 20.96
N ARG A 89 -31.20 11.65 21.19
CA ARG A 89 -32.43 12.22 20.61
C ARG A 89 -32.66 13.66 21.07
N ALA A 90 -32.51 13.91 22.38
CA ALA A 90 -32.64 15.24 22.97
C ALA A 90 -31.54 16.21 22.51
N ALA A 91 -30.28 15.76 22.47
CA ALA A 91 -29.14 16.59 22.06
C ALA A 91 -29.28 17.08 20.62
N MET A 92 -29.73 16.21 19.71
CA MET A 92 -29.97 16.61 18.32
C MET A 92 -31.11 17.62 18.17
N ILE A 93 -32.23 17.38 18.86
CA ILE A 93 -33.37 18.31 18.88
C ILE A 93 -32.93 19.67 19.46
N ALA A 94 -32.23 19.69 20.60
CA ALA A 94 -31.80 20.93 21.25
C ALA A 94 -30.87 21.80 20.39
N VAL A 95 -30.00 21.18 19.57
CA VAL A 95 -28.97 21.87 18.77
C VAL A 95 -29.49 22.31 17.40
N GLU A 96 -30.13 21.41 16.64
CA GLU A 96 -30.49 21.66 15.24
C GLU A 96 -31.92 22.17 15.08
N ASP A 97 -32.86 21.73 15.94
CA ASP A 97 -34.28 22.06 15.77
C ASP A 97 -35.07 21.95 17.09
N ARG A 98 -34.89 22.93 17.97
CA ARG A 98 -35.48 22.94 19.33
C ARG A 98 -37.00 22.81 19.38
N ARG A 99 -37.68 22.97 18.24
CA ARG A 99 -39.14 22.91 18.10
C ARG A 99 -39.61 21.84 17.13
N PHE A 100 -38.74 20.89 16.78
CA PHE A 100 -39.01 19.76 15.90
C PHE A 100 -40.39 19.12 16.10
N ARG A 101 -40.85 18.93 17.34
CA ARG A 101 -42.15 18.32 17.68
C ARG A 101 -43.39 19.19 17.41
N SER A 102 -43.23 20.49 17.15
CA SER A 102 -44.31 21.50 17.21
C SER A 102 -44.65 22.18 15.88
N HIS A 103 -43.89 21.93 14.81
CA HIS A 103 -44.13 22.48 13.48
C HIS A 103 -44.31 21.37 12.43
N PHE A 104 -44.73 21.72 11.22
CA PHE A 104 -44.92 20.77 10.11
C PHE A 104 -43.89 21.03 9.01
N GLY A 105 -42.71 20.41 9.10
CA GLY A 105 -41.63 20.49 8.11
C GLY A 105 -40.86 21.80 8.07
N VAL A 106 -41.53 22.93 8.29
CA VAL A 106 -40.98 24.29 8.27
C VAL A 106 -41.37 24.99 9.58
N ASP A 107 -40.47 25.79 10.16
CA ASP A 107 -40.75 26.62 11.35
C ASP A 107 -40.77 28.12 10.98
N PRO A 108 -41.93 28.71 10.63
CA PRO A 108 -42.04 30.14 10.30
C PRO A 108 -41.60 31.06 11.44
N ILE A 109 -41.86 30.68 12.70
CA ILE A 109 -41.49 31.48 13.88
C ILE A 109 -39.98 31.36 14.15
N GLY A 110 -39.36 30.23 13.81
CA GLY A 110 -37.91 30.01 13.86
C GLY A 110 -37.19 30.82 12.78
N MET A 111 -37.72 30.81 11.56
CA MET A 111 -37.25 31.67 10.46
C MET A 111 -37.36 33.15 10.85
N ALA A 112 -38.50 33.61 11.35
CA ALA A 112 -38.70 34.98 11.82
C ALA A 112 -37.69 35.38 12.92
N ARG A 113 -37.43 34.49 13.89
CA ARG A 113 -36.39 34.69 14.91
C ARG A 113 -35.00 34.80 14.30
N SER A 114 -34.63 33.93 13.36
CA SER A 114 -33.31 34.00 12.71
C SER A 114 -33.11 35.27 11.88
N VAL A 115 -34.19 35.79 11.27
CA VAL A 115 -34.17 37.07 10.55
C VAL A 115 -33.99 38.23 11.53
N LYS A 116 -34.74 38.25 12.64
CA LYS A 116 -34.57 39.25 13.70
C LYS A 116 -33.12 39.27 14.23
N VAL A 117 -32.59 38.12 14.63
CA VAL A 117 -31.20 37.99 15.15
C VAL A 117 -30.16 38.45 14.10
N ARG A 118 -30.38 38.20 12.81
CA ARG A 118 -29.51 38.70 11.73
C ARG A 118 -29.53 40.24 11.65
N LEU A 119 -30.70 40.86 11.76
CA LEU A 119 -30.84 42.33 11.74
C LEU A 119 -30.16 42.96 12.96
N GLU A 120 -30.26 42.34 14.14
CA GLU A 120 -29.66 42.84 15.38
C GLU A 120 -28.14 42.62 15.48
N SER A 121 -27.59 41.58 14.84
CA SER A 121 -26.18 41.16 15.00
C SER A 121 -25.31 41.21 13.73
N GLY A 122 -25.84 41.75 12.63
CA GLY A 122 -25.16 41.92 11.33
C GLY A 122 -24.75 40.62 10.63
N SER A 123 -24.97 39.46 11.24
CA SER A 123 -24.34 38.18 10.89
C SER A 123 -25.29 37.00 11.10
N TRP A 124 -25.09 35.92 10.35
CA TRP A 124 -25.90 34.70 10.47
C TRP A 124 -25.46 33.84 11.67
N ARG A 125 -25.93 34.19 12.88
CA ARG A 125 -25.54 33.48 14.12
C ARG A 125 -26.32 32.19 14.39
N GLN A 126 -27.57 32.09 13.92
CA GLN A 126 -28.44 30.91 14.07
C GLN A 126 -28.91 30.37 12.72
N GLY A 127 -29.05 29.05 12.60
CA GLY A 127 -29.64 28.40 11.43
C GLY A 127 -31.17 28.44 11.48
N GLY A 128 -31.81 28.83 10.38
CA GLY A 128 -33.27 28.86 10.23
C GLY A 128 -33.82 27.68 9.43
N SER A 129 -33.28 26.46 9.60
CA SER A 129 -33.68 25.27 8.84
C SER A 129 -33.88 24.07 9.76
N THR A 130 -35.06 23.46 9.68
CA THR A 130 -35.53 22.33 10.52
C THR A 130 -34.79 21.03 10.22
N ILE A 131 -34.84 20.06 11.14
CA ILE A 131 -34.33 18.69 10.91
C ILE A 131 -34.94 18.10 9.64
N THR A 132 -36.24 18.29 9.42
CA THR A 132 -36.95 17.80 8.24
C THR A 132 -36.47 18.45 6.93
N GLN A 133 -36.18 19.76 6.92
CA GLN A 133 -35.58 20.44 5.76
C GLN A 133 -34.16 19.95 5.48
N GLN A 134 -33.38 19.68 6.52
CA GLN A 134 -32.05 19.10 6.38
C GLN A 134 -32.11 17.66 5.82
N LEU A 135 -33.05 16.84 6.29
CA LEU A 135 -33.31 15.50 5.76
C LEU A 135 -33.71 15.55 4.28
N ALA A 136 -34.68 16.41 3.93
CA ALA A 136 -35.11 16.64 2.55
C ALA A 136 -33.95 17.05 1.62
N ARG A 137 -33.10 17.98 2.11
CA ARG A 137 -31.91 18.44 1.40
C ARG A 137 -30.89 17.33 1.18
N ASN A 138 -30.60 16.55 2.22
CA ASN A 138 -29.51 15.59 2.21
C ASN A 138 -29.84 14.34 1.38
N ILE A 139 -31.12 14.00 1.19
CA ILE A 139 -31.57 12.82 0.40
C ILE A 139 -31.91 13.19 -1.05
N PHE A 140 -32.69 14.27 -1.27
CA PHE A 140 -33.38 14.49 -2.54
C PHE A 140 -32.87 15.68 -3.38
N LEU A 141 -31.87 16.44 -2.91
CA LEU A 141 -31.46 17.70 -3.56
C LEU A 141 -29.95 17.81 -3.75
N THR A 142 -29.52 18.14 -4.96
CA THR A 142 -28.11 18.45 -5.26
C THR A 142 -27.65 19.73 -4.55
N ASN A 143 -26.35 19.84 -4.29
CA ASN A 143 -25.76 20.86 -3.39
C ASN A 143 -25.73 22.32 -3.95
N SER A 144 -26.53 22.62 -4.98
CA SER A 144 -26.55 23.91 -5.68
C SER A 144 -27.30 25.00 -4.90
N ARG A 145 -26.66 26.12 -4.55
CA ARG A 145 -27.26 27.16 -3.67
C ARG A 145 -28.20 28.14 -4.40
N THR A 146 -29.22 27.63 -5.11
CA THR A 146 -30.25 28.46 -5.76
C THR A 146 -31.46 28.72 -4.85
N PHE A 147 -32.16 29.84 -5.07
CA PHE A 147 -33.40 30.17 -4.35
C PHE A 147 -34.49 29.11 -4.59
N GLY A 148 -34.64 28.65 -5.84
CA GLY A 148 -35.55 27.56 -6.21
C GLY A 148 -35.29 26.25 -5.46
N ARG A 149 -34.03 25.92 -5.13
CA ARG A 149 -33.73 24.74 -4.31
C ARG A 149 -34.30 24.86 -2.90
N LYS A 150 -34.27 26.04 -2.27
CA LYS A 150 -34.83 26.21 -0.91
C LYS A 150 -36.37 26.14 -0.89
N ILE A 151 -37.04 26.49 -2.00
CA ILE A 151 -38.48 26.23 -2.17
C ILE A 151 -38.73 24.72 -2.27
N LYS A 152 -37.98 24.00 -3.12
CA LYS A 152 -38.08 22.52 -3.21
C LYS A 152 -37.80 21.84 -1.86
N GLU A 153 -36.83 22.32 -1.10
CA GLU A 153 -36.48 21.85 0.26
C GLU A 153 -37.65 22.01 1.25
N ALA A 154 -38.41 23.11 1.15
CA ALA A 154 -39.60 23.33 1.97
C ALA A 154 -40.80 22.45 1.55
N VAL A 155 -41.04 22.30 0.25
CA VAL A 155 -42.11 21.43 -0.29
C VAL A 155 -41.85 19.96 0.08
N LEU A 156 -40.61 19.49 -0.08
CA LEU A 156 -40.21 18.13 0.31
C LEU A 156 -40.31 17.93 1.82
N ALA A 157 -39.92 18.90 2.65
CA ALA A 157 -40.10 18.80 4.10
C ALA A 157 -41.58 18.68 4.49
N LEU A 158 -42.48 19.45 3.87
CA LEU A 158 -43.93 19.34 4.08
C LEU A 158 -44.47 17.96 3.64
N ALA A 159 -43.99 17.43 2.51
CA ALA A 159 -44.38 16.10 2.02
C ALA A 159 -43.89 14.96 2.93
N ILE A 160 -42.65 15.05 3.42
CA ILE A 160 -42.06 14.11 4.40
C ILE A 160 -42.90 14.08 5.69
N GLU A 161 -43.28 15.24 6.23
CA GLU A 161 -44.07 15.35 7.47
C GLU A 161 -45.55 15.00 7.31
N ARG A 162 -46.05 14.95 6.07
CA ARG A 162 -47.39 14.42 5.78
C ARG A 162 -47.40 12.89 5.67
N LYS A 163 -46.24 12.28 5.38
CA LYS A 163 -46.06 10.84 5.08
C LYS A 163 -45.44 10.02 6.22
N PHE A 164 -44.60 10.64 7.05
CA PHE A 164 -43.83 9.97 8.11
C PHE A 164 -44.03 10.65 9.47
N SER A 165 -43.94 9.89 10.56
CA SER A 165 -44.02 10.42 11.92
C SER A 165 -42.76 11.21 12.33
N LYS A 166 -42.85 12.04 13.38
CA LYS A 166 -41.70 12.75 13.93
C LYS A 166 -40.57 11.81 14.35
N ASP A 167 -40.92 10.66 14.90
CA ASP A 167 -39.98 9.66 15.38
C ASP A 167 -39.27 8.99 14.19
N GLN A 168 -40.03 8.61 13.15
CA GLN A 168 -39.49 8.13 11.87
C GLN A 168 -38.56 9.15 11.18
N ILE A 169 -38.91 10.44 11.20
CA ILE A 169 -38.10 11.51 10.60
C ILE A 169 -36.78 11.70 11.38
N LEU A 170 -36.82 11.66 12.72
CA LEU A 170 -35.62 11.75 13.54
C LEU A 170 -34.73 10.50 13.41
N GLU A 171 -35.34 9.31 13.29
CA GLU A 171 -34.64 8.05 13.04
C GLU A 171 -33.92 8.07 11.68
N LEU A 172 -34.61 8.45 10.59
CA LEU A 172 -34.02 8.60 9.26
C LEU A 172 -32.85 9.60 9.27
N TYR A 173 -33.01 10.73 9.97
CA TYR A 173 -31.99 11.77 10.10
C TYR A 173 -30.76 11.23 10.86
N LEU A 174 -30.95 10.69 12.06
CA LEU A 174 -29.86 10.19 12.89
C LEU A 174 -29.14 8.96 12.28
N ASN A 175 -29.78 8.19 11.42
CA ASN A 175 -29.18 7.06 10.71
C ASN A 175 -28.54 7.39 9.35
N ARG A 176 -28.69 8.63 8.83
CA ARG A 176 -28.17 9.06 7.51
C ARG A 176 -27.31 10.34 7.51
N VAL A 177 -27.35 11.17 8.56
CA VAL A 177 -26.51 12.39 8.66
C VAL A 177 -25.01 12.05 8.66
N TYR A 178 -24.22 12.87 7.96
CA TYR A 178 -22.76 12.79 7.97
C TYR A 178 -22.19 13.46 9.22
N PHE A 179 -21.38 12.74 9.99
CA PHE A 179 -20.83 13.18 11.28
C PHE A 179 -19.31 13.48 11.24
N GLY A 180 -18.66 13.37 10.07
CA GLY A 180 -17.21 13.57 9.95
C GLY A 180 -16.45 12.24 9.88
N GLY A 181 -15.16 12.29 9.50
CA GLY A 181 -14.29 11.10 9.45
C GLY A 181 -14.78 9.96 8.54
N GLY A 182 -15.65 10.25 7.55
CA GLY A 182 -16.31 9.23 6.73
C GLY A 182 -17.57 8.60 7.35
N ALA A 183 -17.95 8.93 8.59
CA ALA A 183 -19.07 8.30 9.29
C ALA A 183 -20.44 8.86 8.90
N TYR A 184 -21.35 7.98 8.45
CA TYR A 184 -22.75 8.26 8.15
C TYR A 184 -23.67 7.52 9.13
N GLY A 185 -24.48 8.31 9.85
CA GLY A 185 -25.33 7.84 10.96
C GLY A 185 -24.60 7.77 12.30
N ILE A 186 -25.35 7.93 13.40
CA ILE A 186 -24.78 8.00 14.76
C ILE A 186 -24.04 6.74 15.19
N ASP A 187 -24.43 5.55 14.71
CA ASP A 187 -23.73 4.31 15.05
C ASP A 187 -22.37 4.17 14.34
N ALA A 188 -22.24 4.74 13.12
CA ALA A 188 -20.93 4.89 12.50
C ALA A 188 -20.06 5.85 13.34
N ALA A 189 -20.60 7.02 13.68
CA ALA A 189 -19.91 8.04 14.46
C ALA A 189 -19.43 7.51 15.83
N SER A 190 -20.30 6.81 16.55
CA SER A 190 -19.98 6.19 17.84
C SER A 190 -18.85 5.17 17.73
N ARG A 191 -18.85 4.32 16.69
CA ARG A 191 -17.78 3.34 16.47
C ARG A 191 -16.47 4.00 16.04
N THR A 192 -16.53 5.01 15.17
CA THR A 192 -15.35 5.75 14.68
C THR A 192 -14.70 6.62 15.75
N PHE A 193 -15.49 7.23 16.66
CA PHE A 193 -14.97 8.19 17.64
C PHE A 193 -14.78 7.60 19.04
N PHE A 194 -15.57 6.61 19.47
CA PHE A 194 -15.55 6.07 20.84
C PHE A 194 -15.36 4.54 20.90
N GLY A 195 -15.56 3.83 19.78
CA GLY A 195 -15.26 2.39 19.65
C GLY A 195 -16.40 1.43 20.02
N HIS A 196 -17.57 1.94 20.41
CA HIS A 196 -18.75 1.15 20.71
C HIS A 196 -19.94 1.57 19.84
N GLY A 197 -21.00 0.77 19.83
CA GLY A 197 -22.24 1.10 19.14
C GLY A 197 -22.98 2.27 19.80
N ALA A 198 -23.80 2.95 19.00
CA ALA A 198 -24.49 4.15 19.46
C ALA A 198 -25.60 3.88 20.49
N GLU A 199 -26.00 2.61 20.67
CA GLU A 199 -26.93 2.19 21.73
C GLU A 199 -26.43 2.47 23.16
N ARG A 200 -25.13 2.78 23.31
CA ARG A 200 -24.46 3.04 24.60
C ARG A 200 -23.87 4.44 24.75
N LEU A 201 -24.22 5.39 23.88
CA LEU A 201 -23.70 6.77 23.97
C LEU A 201 -24.05 7.42 25.32
N SER A 202 -23.02 7.82 26.06
CA SER A 202 -23.15 8.69 27.23
C SER A 202 -23.64 10.08 26.83
N LEU A 203 -24.06 10.87 27.82
CA LEU A 203 -24.48 12.25 27.63
C LEU A 203 -23.38 13.12 27.00
N GLY A 204 -22.11 12.91 27.39
CA GLY A 204 -20.97 13.64 26.83
C GLY A 204 -20.66 13.28 25.38
N GLU A 205 -20.70 11.98 25.04
CA GLU A 205 -20.46 11.50 23.68
C GLU A 205 -21.59 11.90 22.72
N ALA A 206 -22.84 11.87 23.19
CA ALA A 206 -24.00 12.42 22.48
C ALA A 206 -23.87 13.94 22.26
N ALA A 207 -23.34 14.68 23.25
CA ALA A 207 -23.09 16.11 23.13
C ALA A 207 -21.96 16.43 22.13
N ILE A 208 -20.91 15.60 22.05
CA ILE A 208 -19.90 15.68 20.98
C ILE A 208 -20.59 15.46 19.62
N ILE A 209 -21.26 14.31 19.42
CA ILE A 209 -21.86 13.93 18.12
C ILE A 209 -22.87 14.97 17.61
N ALA A 210 -23.76 15.49 18.46
CA ALA A 210 -24.68 16.56 18.08
C ALA A 210 -23.95 17.90 17.78
N GLY A 211 -22.79 18.13 18.38
CA GLY A 211 -21.93 19.28 18.10
C GLY A 211 -21.34 19.29 16.68
N LEU A 212 -21.14 18.10 16.09
CA LEU A 212 -20.45 17.90 14.80
C LEU A 212 -21.27 18.40 13.60
N VAL A 213 -22.59 18.21 13.62
CA VAL A 213 -23.50 18.41 12.47
C VAL A 213 -23.33 19.78 11.80
N LYS A 214 -23.05 20.82 12.58
CA LYS A 214 -22.84 22.19 12.08
C LYS A 214 -21.59 22.37 11.21
N ALA A 215 -20.53 21.58 11.42
CA ALA A 215 -19.33 21.56 10.58
C ALA A 215 -18.55 20.24 10.75
N PRO A 216 -19.03 19.11 10.16
CA PRO A 216 -18.57 17.77 10.53
C PRO A 216 -17.09 17.52 10.27
N SER A 217 -16.53 18.10 9.20
CA SER A 217 -15.10 17.96 8.88
C SER A 217 -14.17 18.76 9.79
N ASN A 218 -14.66 19.84 10.42
CA ASN A 218 -13.83 20.76 11.20
C ASN A 218 -13.85 20.42 12.70
N TYR A 219 -14.93 19.81 13.19
CA TYR A 219 -15.07 19.40 14.59
C TYR A 219 -15.00 17.89 14.79
N SER A 220 -14.73 17.10 13.74
CA SER A 220 -14.55 15.64 13.87
C SER A 220 -13.44 15.36 14.89
N PRO A 221 -13.66 14.45 15.86
CA PRO A 221 -12.61 14.00 16.76
C PRO A 221 -11.41 13.33 16.06
N THR A 222 -11.55 12.94 14.78
CA THR A 222 -10.44 12.48 13.92
C THR A 222 -9.62 13.60 13.27
N ALA A 223 -10.04 14.85 13.43
CA ALA A 223 -9.39 16.04 12.86
C ALA A 223 -8.88 16.98 13.96
N ASP A 224 -9.73 17.29 14.95
CA ASP A 224 -9.36 18.05 16.14
C ASP A 224 -10.20 17.58 17.35
N VAL A 225 -9.53 16.94 18.31
CA VAL A 225 -10.14 16.39 19.53
C VAL A 225 -10.58 17.51 20.48
N GLU A 226 -9.83 18.60 20.59
CA GLU A 226 -10.10 19.67 21.55
C GLU A 226 -11.18 20.63 21.01
N ALA A 227 -11.21 20.88 19.70
CA ALA A 227 -12.34 21.58 19.08
C ALA A 227 -13.65 20.77 19.19
N ALA A 228 -13.60 19.44 19.11
CA ALA A 228 -14.75 18.57 19.37
C ALA A 228 -15.24 18.68 20.83
N ARG A 229 -14.33 18.65 21.79
CA ARG A 229 -14.62 18.79 23.23
C ARG A 229 -15.19 20.15 23.59
N GLY A 230 -14.57 21.24 23.12
CA GLY A 230 -15.08 22.60 23.31
C GLY A 230 -16.46 22.80 22.67
N ARG A 231 -16.77 22.09 21.58
CA ARG A 231 -18.09 22.13 20.95
C ARG A 231 -19.17 21.44 21.79
N ALA A 232 -18.84 20.35 22.51
CA ALA A 232 -19.78 19.61 23.35
C ALA A 232 -20.38 20.44 24.49
N GLY A 233 -19.60 21.33 25.12
CA GLY A 233 -20.09 22.24 26.17
C GLY A 233 -21.24 23.14 25.70
N VAL A 234 -21.21 23.59 24.43
CA VAL A 234 -22.30 24.37 23.84
C VAL A 234 -23.58 23.55 23.67
N VAL A 235 -23.45 22.24 23.44
CA VAL A 235 -24.58 21.31 23.33
C VAL A 235 -25.19 21.00 24.71
N LEU A 236 -24.35 20.80 25.73
CA LEU A 236 -24.81 20.63 27.12
C LEU A 236 -25.60 21.86 27.61
N ASN A 237 -25.12 23.08 27.33
CA ASN A 237 -25.88 24.30 27.62
C ASN A 237 -27.19 24.36 26.83
N SER A 238 -27.19 23.97 25.54
CA SER A 238 -28.41 23.92 24.72
C SER A 238 -29.44 22.91 25.25
N LEU A 239 -29.02 21.80 25.88
CA LEU A 239 -29.91 20.85 26.53
C LEU A 239 -30.59 21.45 27.77
N VAL A 240 -29.86 22.26 28.56
CA VAL A 240 -30.40 22.97 29.72
C VAL A 240 -31.35 24.09 29.30
N ASP A 241 -30.96 24.94 28.35
CA ASP A 241 -31.74 26.08 27.84
C ASP A 241 -33.10 25.67 27.26
N ASN A 242 -33.22 24.43 26.76
CA ASN A 242 -34.45 23.87 26.20
C ASN A 242 -35.17 22.90 27.16
N GLY A 243 -34.73 22.79 28.41
CA GLY A 243 -35.39 21.99 29.46
C GLY A 243 -35.27 20.47 29.33
N PHE A 244 -34.35 19.96 28.49
CA PHE A 244 -34.11 18.52 28.33
C PHE A 244 -33.20 17.93 29.41
N LEU A 245 -32.48 18.76 30.16
CA LEU A 245 -31.49 18.36 31.15
C LEU A 245 -31.40 19.39 32.29
N PRO A 246 -31.35 19.01 33.57
CA PRO A 246 -31.11 19.95 34.66
C PRO A 246 -29.63 20.39 34.69
N ALA A 247 -29.38 21.65 35.05
CA ALA A 247 -28.03 22.24 35.04
C ALA A 247 -27.00 21.46 35.88
N SER A 248 -27.42 20.81 36.97
CA SER A 248 -26.56 19.96 37.80
C SER A 248 -26.05 18.71 37.08
N GLN A 249 -26.82 18.14 36.15
CA GLN A 249 -26.37 17.01 35.32
C GLN A 249 -25.49 17.47 34.16
N ALA A 250 -25.71 18.69 33.63
CA ALA A 250 -24.83 19.29 32.64
C ALA A 250 -23.43 19.58 33.22
N GLY A 251 -23.36 20.21 34.40
CA GLY A 251 -22.11 20.51 35.09
C GLY A 251 -21.35 19.30 35.64
N ALA A 252 -21.98 18.11 35.66
CA ALA A 252 -21.33 16.86 36.05
C ALA A 252 -20.63 16.13 34.88
N VAL A 253 -20.77 16.63 33.65
CA VAL A 253 -20.08 16.08 32.46
C VAL A 253 -18.83 16.91 32.17
N ASP A 254 -17.65 16.30 32.30
CA ASP A 254 -16.39 16.88 31.83
C ASP A 254 -16.03 16.36 30.42
N PRO A 255 -16.07 17.21 29.37
CA PRO A 255 -15.66 16.82 28.02
C PRO A 255 -14.20 16.37 27.92
N ALA A 256 -13.30 16.86 28.78
CA ALA A 256 -11.87 16.54 28.74
C ALA A 256 -11.55 15.10 29.20
N VAL A 257 -12.48 14.44 29.90
CA VAL A 257 -12.36 13.03 30.32
C VAL A 257 -12.86 12.05 29.25
N ILE A 258 -13.65 12.51 28.26
CA ILE A 258 -14.21 11.65 27.21
C ILE A 258 -13.08 11.08 26.34
N LYS A 259 -13.01 9.75 26.26
CA LYS A 259 -11.98 9.00 25.53
C LYS A 259 -12.33 8.88 24.05
N VAL A 260 -11.76 9.76 23.24
CA VAL A 260 -11.78 9.64 21.79
C VAL A 260 -10.78 8.56 21.34
N GLN A 261 -11.16 7.73 20.36
CA GLN A 261 -10.23 6.80 19.71
C GLN A 261 -9.18 7.58 18.90
N PRO A 262 -7.86 7.34 19.11
CA PRO A 262 -6.84 7.92 18.27
C PRO A 262 -6.96 7.35 16.85
N GLY A 263 -7.07 8.22 15.85
CA GLY A 263 -7.11 7.82 14.44
C GLY A 263 -5.89 6.94 14.09
N PRO A 264 -6.07 5.82 13.35
CA PRO A 264 -5.00 4.89 13.08
C PRO A 264 -3.93 5.53 12.19
N LYS A 265 -2.65 5.43 12.58
CA LYS A 265 -1.50 6.03 11.88
C LYS A 265 -1.18 5.33 10.56
N GLN A 266 -2.05 5.49 9.57
CA GLN A 266 -2.07 4.76 8.31
C GLN A 266 -1.26 5.42 7.17
N ASN A 267 -0.47 6.47 7.44
CA ASN A 267 0.25 7.24 6.41
C ASN A 267 1.07 6.33 5.47
N SER A 268 1.78 5.33 6.00
CA SER A 268 2.64 4.48 5.20
C SER A 268 1.88 3.58 4.21
N VAL A 269 0.65 3.14 4.48
CA VAL A 269 -0.10 2.27 3.56
C VAL A 269 -0.69 3.02 2.38
N ARG A 270 -0.80 4.36 2.46
CA ARG A 270 -1.50 5.19 1.46
C ARG A 270 -0.87 5.15 0.08
N TYR A 271 0.46 5.23 -0.02
CA TYR A 271 1.16 5.10 -1.31
C TYR A 271 0.81 3.80 -2.05
N PHE A 272 0.60 2.69 -1.32
CA PHE A 272 0.13 1.45 -1.91
C PHE A 272 -1.34 1.51 -2.29
N THR A 273 -2.23 1.98 -1.39
CA THR A 273 -3.67 2.03 -1.69
C THR A 273 -3.99 2.92 -2.88
N ASP A 274 -3.30 4.05 -3.00
CA ASP A 274 -3.60 5.06 -4.02
C ASP A 274 -3.04 4.66 -5.39
N TRP A 275 -2.07 3.72 -5.43
CA TRP A 275 -1.66 3.03 -6.65
C TRP A 275 -2.55 1.81 -6.98
N ALA A 276 -3.05 1.12 -5.96
CA ALA A 276 -3.90 -0.07 -6.11
C ALA A 276 -5.33 0.26 -6.57
N LEU A 277 -5.95 1.27 -5.94
CA LEU A 277 -7.39 1.53 -6.04
C LEU A 277 -7.86 1.98 -7.43
N PRO A 278 -7.13 2.82 -8.21
CA PRO A 278 -7.52 3.17 -9.58
C PRO A 278 -7.55 1.98 -10.54
N GLN A 279 -7.08 0.80 -10.13
CA GLN A 279 -7.19 -0.44 -10.89
C GLN A 279 -8.61 -1.03 -10.79
N LEU A 280 -9.38 -0.74 -9.73
CA LEU A 280 -10.75 -1.25 -9.54
C LEU A 280 -11.68 -0.92 -10.71
N ASP A 281 -11.58 0.30 -11.24
CA ASP A 281 -12.38 0.82 -12.36
C ASP A 281 -12.18 0.01 -13.67
N MET A 282 -11.16 -0.85 -13.74
CA MET A 282 -10.87 -1.78 -14.84
C MET A 282 -11.09 -3.26 -14.46
N LEU A 283 -11.51 -3.55 -13.23
CA LEU A 283 -11.61 -4.92 -12.67
C LEU A 283 -13.02 -5.29 -12.19
N ILE A 284 -13.91 -4.32 -11.93
CA ILE A 284 -15.30 -4.55 -11.49
C ILE A 284 -16.28 -3.52 -12.09
N ASP A 285 -17.51 -3.94 -12.40
CA ASP A 285 -18.62 -3.06 -12.77
C ASP A 285 -19.46 -2.59 -11.55
N GLU A 286 -19.27 -3.22 -10.39
CA GLU A 286 -20.08 -2.99 -9.19
C GLU A 286 -19.69 -1.68 -8.50
N THR A 287 -20.58 -0.69 -8.56
CA THR A 287 -20.38 0.68 -8.08
C THR A 287 -21.32 1.07 -6.93
N SER A 288 -22.12 0.12 -6.41
CA SER A 288 -23.19 0.38 -5.43
C SER A 288 -23.10 -0.46 -4.16
N ASP A 289 -22.98 -1.79 -4.28
CA ASP A 289 -22.82 -2.70 -3.13
C ASP A 289 -21.49 -2.41 -2.41
N PRO A 290 -21.45 -2.34 -1.07
CA PRO A 290 -20.19 -2.29 -0.32
C PRO A 290 -19.26 -3.48 -0.66
N ILE A 291 -17.97 -3.20 -0.85
CA ILE A 291 -16.95 -4.19 -1.26
C ILE A 291 -15.79 -4.33 -0.27
N ASP A 292 -15.22 -5.52 -0.20
CA ASP A 292 -13.93 -5.83 0.43
C ASP A 292 -12.89 -6.16 -0.65
N VAL A 293 -11.85 -5.33 -0.72
CA VAL A 293 -10.76 -5.40 -1.71
C VAL A 293 -9.53 -6.02 -1.03
N PHE A 294 -9.27 -7.29 -1.29
CA PHE A 294 -8.15 -8.04 -0.71
C PHE A 294 -6.90 -7.88 -1.59
N THR A 295 -5.81 -7.40 -0.99
CA THR A 295 -4.59 -6.98 -1.69
C THR A 295 -3.41 -7.93 -1.51
N THR A 296 -2.28 -7.58 -2.11
CA THR A 296 -0.99 -8.27 -2.01
C THR A 296 -0.12 -7.80 -0.84
N LEU A 297 -0.45 -6.65 -0.22
CA LEU A 297 0.36 -5.98 0.80
C LEU A 297 0.49 -6.79 2.09
N ASP A 298 1.71 -6.98 2.59
CA ASP A 298 1.99 -7.54 3.92
C ASP A 298 2.17 -6.39 4.94
N PRO A 299 1.36 -6.28 6.01
CA PRO A 299 1.47 -5.18 6.98
C PRO A 299 2.81 -5.13 7.72
N GLY A 300 3.41 -6.29 7.98
CA GLY A 300 4.71 -6.41 8.65
C GLY A 300 5.86 -5.95 7.76
N MET A 301 5.84 -6.33 6.47
CA MET A 301 6.77 -5.81 5.47
C MET A 301 6.56 -4.31 5.25
N GLN A 302 5.33 -3.83 5.13
CA GLN A 302 5.07 -2.39 4.96
C GLN A 302 5.58 -1.56 6.14
N ALA A 303 5.39 -2.04 7.37
CA ALA A 303 5.94 -1.41 8.56
C ALA A 303 7.48 -1.48 8.60
N ALA A 304 8.09 -2.58 8.14
CA ALA A 304 9.55 -2.70 8.00
C ALA A 304 10.11 -1.75 6.94
N ALA A 305 9.46 -1.62 5.79
CA ALA A 305 9.84 -0.72 4.71
C ALA A 305 9.81 0.74 5.16
N ASN A 306 8.73 1.15 5.83
CA ASN A 306 8.60 2.51 6.36
C ASN A 306 9.69 2.85 7.39
N ARG A 307 10.08 1.89 8.24
CA ARG A 307 11.21 2.06 9.18
C ARG A 307 12.55 2.14 8.43
N ALA A 308 12.81 1.21 7.51
CA ALA A 308 14.10 1.12 6.81
C ALA A 308 14.37 2.33 5.91
N VAL A 309 13.36 2.86 5.20
CA VAL A 309 13.48 4.10 4.43
C VAL A 309 13.78 5.27 5.36
N ASN A 310 12.97 5.49 6.41
CA ASN A 310 13.13 6.64 7.30
C ASN A 310 14.38 6.58 8.21
N ALA A 311 14.96 5.39 8.44
CA ALA A 311 16.19 5.23 9.22
C ALA A 311 17.48 5.61 8.45
N HIS A 312 17.48 5.49 7.11
CA HIS A 312 18.68 5.68 6.28
C HIS A 312 18.59 6.85 5.29
N VAL A 313 17.39 7.37 4.99
CA VAL A 313 17.20 8.51 4.07
C VAL A 313 17.98 9.75 4.55
N PRO A 314 18.85 10.36 3.71
CA PRO A 314 19.60 11.54 4.11
C PRO A 314 18.71 12.75 4.45
N ALA A 315 19.17 13.58 5.39
CA ALA A 315 18.45 14.78 5.81
C ALA A 315 18.13 15.71 4.62
N GLY A 316 16.89 16.20 4.55
CA GLY A 316 16.44 17.06 3.45
C GLY A 316 16.32 16.34 2.09
N THR A 317 16.13 15.02 2.08
CA THR A 317 15.88 14.21 0.87
C THR A 317 14.59 13.39 0.99
N GLN A 318 14.29 12.59 -0.03
CA GLN A 318 13.17 11.65 -0.05
C GLN A 318 13.70 10.23 -0.34
N GLY A 319 12.90 9.22 -0.01
CA GLY A 319 13.20 7.82 -0.29
C GLY A 319 11.94 7.06 -0.68
N ALA A 320 12.12 6.02 -1.50
CA ALA A 320 11.06 5.14 -1.98
C ALA A 320 11.54 3.68 -1.96
N LEU A 321 10.61 2.75 -1.78
CA LEU A 321 10.87 1.31 -1.74
C LEU A 321 9.73 0.56 -2.43
N VAL A 322 10.05 -0.46 -3.23
CA VAL A 322 9.09 -1.45 -3.75
C VAL A 322 9.62 -2.83 -3.46
N ALA A 323 8.79 -3.71 -2.87
CA ALA A 323 9.09 -5.12 -2.69
C ALA A 323 8.02 -5.98 -3.38
N MET A 324 8.44 -6.94 -4.21
CA MET A 324 7.56 -7.81 -5.00
C MET A 324 8.02 -9.27 -4.99
N ASP A 325 7.05 -10.19 -5.02
CA ASP A 325 7.28 -11.64 -5.09
C ASP A 325 7.50 -12.16 -6.52
N ARG A 326 7.80 -13.45 -6.64
CA ARG A 326 7.93 -14.18 -7.93
C ARG A 326 6.65 -14.21 -8.79
N ASP A 327 5.48 -13.93 -8.23
CA ASP A 327 4.22 -13.79 -8.97
C ASP A 327 3.93 -12.33 -9.37
N GLY A 328 4.79 -11.38 -8.99
CA GLY A 328 4.56 -9.95 -9.15
C GLY A 328 3.74 -9.31 -8.03
N ALA A 329 3.33 -10.05 -7.00
CA ALA A 329 2.57 -9.49 -5.89
C ALA A 329 3.39 -8.45 -5.13
N VAL A 330 2.97 -7.19 -5.16
CA VAL A 330 3.66 -6.12 -4.44
C VAL A 330 3.35 -6.24 -2.95
N ARG A 331 4.34 -6.66 -2.16
CA ARG A 331 4.24 -6.90 -0.71
C ARG A 331 4.43 -5.64 0.13
N ALA A 332 5.19 -4.67 -0.37
CA ALA A 332 5.39 -3.36 0.26
C ALA A 332 5.67 -2.26 -0.79
N MET A 333 5.19 -1.04 -0.54
CA MET A 333 5.43 0.14 -1.37
C MET A 333 5.49 1.43 -0.53
N ILE A 334 6.61 2.15 -0.59
CA ILE A 334 6.82 3.46 0.04
C ILE A 334 7.14 4.48 -1.05
N GLY A 335 6.39 5.59 -1.13
CA GLY A 335 6.56 6.65 -2.14
C GLY A 335 7.25 7.94 -1.65
N GLY A 336 7.56 8.02 -0.36
CA GLY A 336 8.16 9.18 0.31
C GLY A 336 8.31 8.94 1.81
N ARG A 337 8.92 9.90 2.53
CA ARG A 337 9.18 9.77 3.99
C ARG A 337 7.90 9.77 4.84
N ASP A 338 7.00 10.71 4.55
CA ASP A 338 5.63 10.75 5.07
C ASP A 338 4.68 11.14 3.93
N TYR A 339 3.54 10.44 3.87
CA TYR A 339 2.46 10.67 2.92
C TYR A 339 1.71 11.99 3.20
N VAL A 340 1.59 12.40 4.47
CA VAL A 340 0.91 13.67 4.82
C VAL A 340 1.73 14.89 4.36
N ASP A 341 3.06 14.82 4.44
CA ASP A 341 3.96 15.83 3.86
C ASP A 341 3.92 15.82 2.32
N SER A 342 3.78 14.65 1.70
CA SER A 342 3.92 14.50 0.24
C SER A 342 3.25 13.25 -0.32
N ILE A 343 2.04 13.40 -0.86
CA ILE A 343 1.28 12.33 -1.52
C ILE A 343 1.92 11.81 -2.83
N TYR A 344 2.90 12.53 -3.39
CA TYR A 344 3.59 12.15 -4.62
C TYR A 344 4.31 10.80 -4.48
N ASN A 345 3.91 9.80 -5.27
CA ASN A 345 4.35 8.43 -5.09
C ASN A 345 5.61 8.15 -5.92
N ARG A 346 6.79 8.37 -5.34
CA ARG A 346 8.08 8.22 -6.03
C ARG A 346 8.43 6.75 -6.37
N ALA A 347 7.68 5.78 -5.86
CA ALA A 347 7.82 4.39 -6.29
C ALA A 347 7.29 4.15 -7.73
N THR A 348 6.27 4.90 -8.14
CA THR A 348 5.48 4.64 -9.36
C THR A 348 5.34 5.84 -10.30
N GLN A 349 5.58 7.06 -9.81
CA GLN A 349 5.38 8.33 -10.54
C GLN A 349 6.68 9.13 -10.75
N ALA A 350 7.77 8.79 -10.06
CA ALA A 350 9.06 9.47 -10.24
C ALA A 350 9.89 8.73 -11.29
N GLU A 351 10.07 9.39 -12.44
CA GLU A 351 11.06 9.00 -13.44
C GLU A 351 12.40 9.63 -13.03
N ARG A 352 13.41 8.78 -12.83
CA ARG A 352 14.74 9.16 -12.32
C ARG A 352 15.83 8.35 -12.99
N GLN A 353 17.03 8.90 -13.10
CA GLN A 353 18.17 8.20 -13.70
C GLN A 353 18.64 7.05 -12.78
N PRO A 354 18.58 5.78 -13.22
CA PRO A 354 19.03 4.61 -12.45
C PRO A 354 20.56 4.50 -12.41
N GLY A 355 21.27 5.27 -13.24
CA GLY A 355 22.72 5.24 -13.33
C GLY A 355 23.25 3.82 -13.57
N SER A 356 24.26 3.43 -12.81
CA SER A 356 24.87 2.09 -12.90
C SER A 356 23.96 0.88 -12.57
N ALA A 357 22.68 1.06 -12.23
CA ALA A 357 21.71 -0.04 -12.19
C ALA A 357 21.19 -0.42 -13.60
N TRP A 358 21.18 0.51 -14.56
CA TRP A 358 20.83 0.25 -15.98
C TRP A 358 21.70 -0.82 -16.64
N LYS A 359 22.92 -1.01 -16.12
CA LYS A 359 23.91 -1.97 -16.65
C LYS A 359 23.41 -3.41 -16.72
N ILE A 360 22.33 -3.78 -16.02
CA ILE A 360 21.71 -5.09 -16.24
C ILE A 360 21.29 -5.29 -17.70
N PHE A 361 20.79 -4.28 -18.41
CA PHE A 361 20.36 -4.43 -19.80
C PHE A 361 21.55 -4.53 -20.77
N VAL A 362 22.63 -3.81 -20.46
CA VAL A 362 23.90 -3.87 -21.19
C VAL A 362 24.51 -5.27 -21.10
N TYR A 363 24.53 -5.86 -19.89
CA TYR A 363 25.12 -7.17 -19.65
C TYR A 363 24.17 -8.32 -20.00
N LEU A 364 22.85 -8.17 -19.89
CA LEU A 364 21.87 -9.12 -20.44
C LEU A 364 22.01 -9.24 -21.96
N ALA A 365 22.21 -8.13 -22.68
CA ALA A 365 22.46 -8.16 -24.12
C ALA A 365 23.80 -8.84 -24.47
N ALA A 366 24.86 -8.61 -23.68
CA ALA A 366 26.15 -9.30 -23.84
C ALA A 366 26.08 -10.81 -23.58
N LEU A 367 25.35 -11.23 -22.55
CA LEU A 367 25.08 -12.64 -22.29
C LEU A 367 24.23 -13.25 -23.41
N GLU A 368 23.16 -12.59 -23.86
CA GLU A 368 22.31 -13.09 -24.96
C GLU A 368 23.05 -13.13 -26.31
N SER A 369 24.08 -12.29 -26.50
CA SER A 369 25.02 -12.39 -27.64
C SER A 369 26.12 -13.44 -27.46
N GLY A 370 26.09 -14.25 -26.40
CA GLY A 370 26.99 -15.39 -26.18
C GLY A 370 28.24 -15.13 -25.34
N MET A 371 28.44 -13.93 -24.77
CA MET A 371 29.55 -13.71 -23.83
C MET A 371 29.30 -14.46 -22.52
N LYS A 372 30.32 -15.12 -21.97
CA LYS A 372 30.25 -15.88 -20.72
C LYS A 372 30.78 -14.99 -19.55
N PRO A 373 30.25 -15.07 -18.31
CA PRO A 373 30.74 -14.24 -17.18
C PRO A 373 32.24 -14.38 -16.85
N SER A 374 32.86 -15.46 -17.31
CA SER A 374 34.30 -15.75 -17.24
C SER A 374 35.17 -14.90 -18.17
N ASP A 375 34.60 -14.34 -19.25
CA ASP A 375 35.39 -13.86 -20.38
C ASP A 375 36.23 -12.64 -20.03
N THR A 376 37.46 -12.62 -20.55
CA THR A 376 38.42 -11.53 -20.32
C THR A 376 38.06 -10.31 -21.17
N VAL A 377 37.84 -9.18 -20.50
CA VAL A 377 37.58 -7.87 -21.11
C VAL A 377 38.61 -6.85 -20.63
N VAL A 378 39.07 -5.97 -21.53
CA VAL A 378 40.13 -4.99 -21.22
C VAL A 378 39.51 -3.65 -20.85
N ASP A 379 39.65 -3.26 -19.57
CA ASP A 379 39.33 -1.92 -19.08
C ASP A 379 40.45 -0.95 -19.45
N GLU A 380 40.19 -0.09 -20.44
CA GLU A 380 41.06 0.97 -20.92
C GLU A 380 40.21 2.16 -21.41
N PRO A 381 40.80 3.35 -21.69
CA PRO A 381 40.07 4.48 -22.25
C PRO A 381 39.39 4.14 -23.59
N VAL A 382 38.15 4.60 -23.77
CA VAL A 382 37.36 4.42 -25.00
C VAL A 382 36.66 5.72 -25.36
N THR A 383 36.52 6.01 -26.66
CA THR A 383 35.84 7.22 -27.17
C THR A 383 34.88 6.81 -28.28
N ILE A 384 33.58 7.08 -28.09
CA ILE A 384 32.50 6.70 -29.00
C ILE A 384 31.80 7.97 -29.46
N GLY A 385 31.84 8.30 -30.75
CA GLY A 385 31.15 9.49 -31.30
C GLY A 385 31.52 10.81 -30.60
N GLY A 386 32.77 10.95 -30.14
CA GLY A 386 33.24 12.11 -29.36
C GLY A 386 32.96 12.06 -27.86
N TRP A 387 32.31 11.01 -27.35
CA TRP A 387 32.08 10.80 -25.92
C TRP A 387 33.11 9.84 -25.30
N THR A 388 33.88 10.33 -24.32
CA THR A 388 34.93 9.57 -23.61
C THR A 388 34.52 9.32 -22.15
N PRO A 389 33.85 8.19 -21.82
CA PRO A 389 33.52 7.84 -20.44
C PRO A 389 34.76 7.58 -19.58
N ARG A 390 34.63 7.78 -18.27
CA ARG A 390 35.67 7.45 -17.27
C ARG A 390 35.11 6.62 -16.13
N ASN A 391 35.93 5.77 -15.53
CA ASN A 391 35.59 5.00 -14.33
C ASN A 391 35.48 5.91 -13.10
N SER A 392 34.70 5.49 -12.10
CA SER A 392 34.53 6.24 -10.84
C SER A 392 35.83 6.40 -10.05
N THR A 393 36.73 5.41 -10.12
CA THR A 393 38.09 5.45 -9.57
C THR A 393 39.03 6.39 -10.33
N ARG A 394 38.65 6.84 -11.53
CA ARG A 394 39.52 7.53 -12.52
C ARG A 394 40.74 6.74 -12.97
N THR A 395 40.77 5.43 -12.69
CA THR A 395 41.81 4.48 -13.12
C THR A 395 41.21 3.41 -14.03
N ASN A 396 42.08 2.74 -14.76
CA ASN A 396 41.77 1.57 -15.59
C ASN A 396 42.45 0.33 -14.98
N LEU A 397 41.79 -0.83 -15.05
CA LEU A 397 42.25 -2.08 -14.45
C LEU A 397 42.96 -3.03 -15.44
N GLY A 398 42.94 -2.75 -16.75
CA GLY A 398 43.47 -3.65 -17.76
C GLY A 398 42.59 -4.91 -17.93
N PRO A 399 43.16 -6.10 -18.18
CA PRO A 399 42.39 -7.32 -18.38
C PRO A 399 41.73 -7.80 -17.08
N ILE A 400 40.40 -7.91 -17.09
CA ILE A 400 39.56 -8.40 -15.99
C ILE A 400 38.45 -9.30 -16.54
N SER A 401 37.83 -10.13 -15.71
CA SER A 401 36.65 -10.91 -16.15
C SER A 401 35.41 -10.01 -16.33
N LEU A 402 34.48 -10.40 -17.21
CA LEU A 402 33.19 -9.73 -17.40
C LEU A 402 32.41 -9.64 -16.08
N ARG A 403 32.44 -10.70 -15.27
CA ARG A 403 31.93 -10.76 -13.89
C ARG A 403 32.53 -9.67 -12.99
N GLU A 404 33.84 -9.48 -13.04
CA GLU A 404 34.53 -8.46 -12.24
C GLU A 404 34.23 -7.04 -12.75
N ALA A 405 34.17 -6.85 -14.07
CA ALA A 405 33.77 -5.59 -14.69
C ALA A 405 32.35 -5.15 -14.25
N PHE A 406 31.41 -6.10 -14.17
CA PHE A 406 30.06 -5.86 -13.63
C PHE A 406 30.09 -5.56 -12.13
N SER A 407 30.80 -6.38 -11.34
CA SER A 407 30.89 -6.28 -9.87
C SER A 407 31.47 -4.94 -9.39
N ARG A 408 32.57 -4.52 -10.01
CA ARG A 408 33.20 -3.19 -9.83
C ARG A 408 32.47 -2.06 -10.56
N SER A 409 31.47 -2.39 -11.39
CA SER A 409 30.61 -1.46 -12.12
C SER A 409 31.36 -0.56 -13.12
N ILE A 410 32.37 -1.12 -13.80
CA ILE A 410 33.29 -0.42 -14.72
C ILE A 410 32.55 0.23 -15.89
N ASN A 411 32.91 1.48 -16.23
CA ASN A 411 32.18 2.31 -17.21
C ASN A 411 32.66 2.08 -18.64
N THR A 412 33.96 1.98 -18.85
CA THR A 412 34.62 1.70 -20.14
C THR A 412 34.10 0.42 -20.78
N ILE A 413 34.05 -0.68 -20.03
CA ILE A 413 33.49 -1.97 -20.48
C ILE A 413 32.01 -1.84 -20.87
N SER A 414 31.22 -1.10 -20.09
CA SER A 414 29.79 -0.89 -20.42
C SER A 414 29.60 -0.10 -21.72
N ALA A 415 30.52 0.81 -22.01
CA ALA A 415 30.55 1.57 -23.26
C ALA A 415 31.00 0.71 -24.45
N LYS A 416 32.09 -0.06 -24.31
CA LYS A 416 32.55 -1.02 -25.32
C LYS A 416 31.47 -2.03 -25.73
N ILE A 417 30.73 -2.59 -24.76
CA ILE A 417 29.62 -3.51 -25.02
C ILE A 417 28.50 -2.82 -25.82
N GLY A 418 28.11 -1.59 -25.45
CA GLY A 418 27.06 -0.87 -26.17
C GLY A 418 27.44 -0.40 -27.56
N ASP A 419 28.73 -0.14 -27.80
CA ASP A 419 29.28 0.15 -29.12
C ASP A 419 29.24 -1.09 -30.02
N ALA A 420 29.69 -2.24 -29.49
CA ALA A 420 29.75 -3.51 -30.22
C ALA A 420 28.37 -4.14 -30.52
N LEU A 421 27.41 -4.02 -29.60
CA LEU A 421 26.06 -4.62 -29.73
C LEU A 421 25.00 -3.63 -30.26
N GLY A 422 25.33 -2.34 -30.32
CA GLY A 422 24.41 -1.28 -30.69
C GLY A 422 23.46 -0.84 -29.56
N PHE A 423 23.32 0.48 -29.40
CA PHE A 423 22.45 1.10 -28.40
C PHE A 423 20.96 0.78 -28.58
N GLY A 424 20.52 0.48 -29.81
CA GLY A 424 19.15 0.00 -30.08
C GLY A 424 18.84 -1.31 -29.36
N THR A 425 19.71 -2.31 -29.50
CA THR A 425 19.62 -3.63 -28.85
C THR A 425 19.46 -3.52 -27.33
N ILE A 426 20.22 -2.62 -26.70
CA ILE A 426 20.14 -2.38 -25.25
C ILE A 426 18.83 -1.67 -24.87
N ALA A 427 18.31 -0.78 -25.73
CA ALA A 427 17.01 -0.16 -25.50
C ALA A 427 15.86 -1.16 -25.62
N ASP A 428 15.91 -2.08 -26.60
CA ASP A 428 14.91 -3.13 -26.76
C ASP A 428 14.99 -4.19 -25.66
N MET A 429 16.18 -4.52 -25.16
CA MET A 429 16.36 -5.30 -23.93
C MET A 429 15.67 -4.61 -22.72
N GLY A 430 15.81 -3.29 -22.59
CA GLY A 430 15.09 -2.50 -21.58
C GLY A 430 13.55 -2.58 -21.73
N ARG A 431 13.03 -2.46 -22.96
CA ARG A 431 11.59 -2.60 -23.26
C ARG A 431 11.09 -4.01 -22.93
N ARG A 432 11.83 -5.05 -23.33
CA ARG A 432 11.52 -6.47 -23.10
C ARG A 432 11.38 -6.77 -21.61
N PHE A 433 12.18 -6.14 -20.75
CA PHE A 433 12.09 -6.23 -19.29
C PHE A 433 11.08 -5.28 -18.63
N GLY A 434 10.28 -4.56 -19.41
CA GLY A 434 9.12 -3.80 -18.94
C GLY A 434 9.40 -2.35 -18.54
N ILE A 435 10.50 -1.74 -18.99
CA ILE A 435 10.71 -0.28 -18.88
C ILE A 435 9.74 0.43 -19.84
N SER A 436 8.78 1.16 -19.27
CA SER A 436 7.72 1.84 -20.04
C SER A 436 8.08 3.25 -20.53
N GLY A 437 9.12 3.87 -19.95
CA GLY A 437 9.55 5.25 -20.24
C GLY A 437 10.30 5.43 -21.56
N LYS A 438 10.60 6.70 -21.91
CA LYS A 438 11.36 7.03 -23.11
C LYS A 438 12.85 6.68 -22.93
N ILE A 439 13.25 5.52 -23.45
CA ILE A 439 14.65 5.08 -23.46
C ILE A 439 15.45 5.87 -24.53
N SER A 440 16.58 6.45 -24.14
CA SER A 440 17.54 7.07 -25.05
C SER A 440 18.45 6.02 -25.71
N THR A 441 18.82 6.24 -26.97
CA THR A 441 19.77 5.44 -27.75
C THR A 441 21.12 6.15 -27.97
N TYR A 442 21.39 7.27 -27.30
CA TYR A 442 22.71 7.90 -27.32
C TYR A 442 23.72 7.07 -26.51
N PRO A 443 25.04 7.10 -26.84
CA PRO A 443 26.05 6.24 -26.19
C PRO A 443 26.07 6.28 -24.66
N SER A 444 25.71 7.42 -24.05
CA SER A 444 25.62 7.57 -22.60
C SER A 444 24.59 6.67 -21.91
N MET A 445 23.63 6.09 -22.66
CA MET A 445 22.57 5.24 -22.11
C MET A 445 23.12 4.06 -21.30
N VAL A 446 24.28 3.53 -21.69
CA VAL A 446 24.94 2.38 -21.05
C VAL A 446 25.34 2.64 -19.59
N LEU A 447 25.38 3.91 -19.19
CA LEU A 447 25.64 4.34 -17.82
C LEU A 447 24.37 4.77 -17.07
N GLY A 448 23.19 4.60 -17.67
CA GLY A 448 21.88 4.84 -17.07
C GLY A 448 21.43 6.31 -17.08
N THR A 449 21.56 6.98 -18.23
CA THR A 449 21.07 8.36 -18.44
C THR A 449 19.59 8.44 -18.84
N SER A 450 18.99 7.34 -19.31
CA SER A 450 17.53 7.20 -19.47
C SER A 450 16.83 7.18 -18.10
N GLU A 451 15.72 7.89 -17.95
CA GLU A 451 14.97 7.94 -16.69
C GLU A 451 13.96 6.78 -16.60
N VAL A 452 13.82 6.19 -15.41
CA VAL A 452 12.95 5.04 -15.14
C VAL A 452 12.22 5.20 -13.81
N ARG A 453 11.13 4.45 -13.64
CA ARG A 453 10.36 4.36 -12.39
C ARG A 453 10.92 3.25 -11.51
N LEU A 454 10.81 3.39 -10.19
CA LEU A 454 11.32 2.37 -9.26
C LEU A 454 10.58 1.03 -9.41
N ILE A 455 9.27 1.05 -9.64
CA ILE A 455 8.49 -0.17 -9.89
C ILE A 455 8.93 -0.90 -11.17
N ASP A 456 9.11 -0.19 -12.30
CA ASP A 456 9.61 -0.73 -13.58
C ASP A 456 11.01 -1.35 -13.42
N MET A 457 11.91 -0.66 -12.72
CA MET A 457 13.27 -1.14 -12.51
C MET A 457 13.32 -2.33 -11.54
N THR A 458 12.44 -2.37 -10.54
CA THR A 458 12.29 -3.52 -9.62
C THR A 458 11.69 -4.73 -10.34
N ARG A 459 10.70 -4.51 -11.23
CA ARG A 459 10.11 -5.53 -12.13
C ARG A 459 11.17 -6.23 -12.96
N ALA A 460 12.10 -5.47 -13.57
CA ALA A 460 13.18 -6.04 -14.37
C ALA A 460 14.07 -7.00 -13.56
N PHE A 461 14.43 -6.65 -12.32
CA PHE A 461 15.18 -7.55 -11.42
C PHE A 461 14.34 -8.76 -11.00
N ALA A 462 13.03 -8.63 -10.83
CA ALA A 462 12.15 -9.73 -10.50
C ALA A 462 12.04 -10.74 -11.66
N SER A 463 12.06 -10.28 -12.91
CA SER A 463 12.15 -11.15 -14.09
C SER A 463 13.49 -11.89 -14.17
N ILE A 464 14.62 -11.28 -13.75
CA ILE A 464 15.91 -11.98 -13.63
C ILE A 464 15.84 -13.06 -12.54
N GLN A 465 15.31 -12.72 -11.35
CA GLN A 465 15.06 -13.68 -10.27
C GLN A 465 14.18 -14.85 -10.76
N ASN A 466 13.17 -14.57 -11.59
CA ASN A 466 12.26 -15.55 -12.17
C ASN A 466 12.83 -16.22 -13.44
N ARG A 467 14.14 -16.51 -13.45
CA ARG A 467 14.85 -17.25 -14.52
C ARG A 467 14.70 -16.66 -15.93
N GLY A 468 14.46 -15.36 -16.03
CA GLY A 468 14.25 -14.66 -17.30
C GLY A 468 12.80 -14.65 -17.78
N VAL A 469 11.82 -15.01 -16.95
CA VAL A 469 10.37 -14.97 -17.27
C VAL A 469 9.75 -13.64 -16.81
N SER A 470 8.78 -13.12 -17.58
CA SER A 470 8.12 -11.85 -17.31
C SER A 470 7.33 -11.82 -16.01
N ILE A 471 7.60 -10.82 -15.18
CA ILE A 471 6.77 -10.44 -14.04
C ILE A 471 5.88 -9.25 -14.39
N THR A 472 4.66 -9.18 -13.85
CA THR A 472 3.81 -7.97 -13.87
C THR A 472 3.44 -7.57 -12.44
N PRO A 473 3.80 -6.36 -11.96
CA PRO A 473 3.50 -5.95 -10.60
C PRO A 473 1.99 -5.76 -10.38
N TYR A 474 1.38 -6.52 -9.46
CA TYR A 474 -0.05 -6.44 -9.16
C TYR A 474 -0.34 -6.13 -7.69
N ALA A 475 -1.49 -5.49 -7.44
CA ALA A 475 -1.89 -4.97 -6.13
C ALA A 475 -3.13 -5.65 -5.53
N ILE A 476 -4.13 -5.93 -6.37
CA ILE A 476 -5.43 -6.48 -5.96
C ILE A 476 -5.44 -7.98 -6.28
N ARG A 477 -5.75 -8.81 -5.29
CA ARG A 477 -5.80 -10.28 -5.45
C ARG A 477 -7.23 -10.80 -5.59
N ARG A 478 -8.18 -10.19 -4.89
CA ARG A 478 -9.60 -10.57 -4.90
C ARG A 478 -10.50 -9.41 -4.49
N VAL A 479 -11.65 -9.25 -5.13
CA VAL A 479 -12.72 -8.33 -4.69
C VAL A 479 -14.00 -9.12 -4.50
N VAL A 480 -14.67 -8.91 -3.37
CA VAL A 480 -16.01 -9.44 -3.06
C VAL A 480 -16.91 -8.32 -2.58
N THR A 481 -18.22 -8.46 -2.75
CA THR A 481 -19.21 -7.67 -2.02
C THR A 481 -19.25 -8.06 -0.53
N SER A 482 -19.89 -7.22 0.28
CA SER A 482 -20.12 -7.49 1.70
C SER A 482 -21.02 -8.70 1.99
N ASN A 483 -21.74 -9.24 0.99
CA ASN A 483 -22.51 -10.48 1.10
C ASN A 483 -21.76 -11.73 0.60
N GLY A 484 -20.50 -11.60 0.16
CA GLY A 484 -19.64 -12.70 -0.24
C GLY A 484 -19.64 -13.04 -1.74
N ARG A 485 -20.49 -12.39 -2.56
CA ARG A 485 -20.44 -12.51 -4.03
C ARG A 485 -19.05 -12.08 -4.53
N LEU A 486 -18.39 -12.98 -5.27
CA LEU A 486 -17.12 -12.71 -5.95
C LEU A 486 -17.35 -11.74 -7.12
N LEU A 487 -16.51 -10.72 -7.20
CA LEU A 487 -16.52 -9.73 -8.29
C LEU A 487 -15.25 -9.85 -9.14
N TYR A 488 -14.09 -9.99 -8.48
CA TYR A 488 -12.80 -10.17 -9.15
C TYR A 488 -11.92 -11.19 -8.40
N GLN A 489 -11.15 -11.97 -9.14
CA GLN A 489 -10.08 -12.82 -8.63
C GLN A 489 -8.90 -12.73 -9.60
N HIS A 490 -7.74 -12.31 -9.11
CA HIS A 490 -6.51 -12.25 -9.91
C HIS A 490 -6.15 -13.65 -10.43
N GLN A 491 -5.87 -13.71 -11.72
CA GLN A 491 -5.30 -14.86 -12.43
C GLN A 491 -3.84 -14.52 -12.78
N PRO A 492 -2.90 -15.48 -12.71
CA PRO A 492 -1.53 -15.23 -13.13
C PRO A 492 -1.45 -14.81 -14.60
N ASP A 493 -0.66 -13.76 -14.89
CA ASP A 493 -0.34 -13.34 -16.26
C ASP A 493 0.30 -14.47 -17.08
N GLU A 494 0.12 -14.43 -18.40
CA GLU A 494 0.84 -15.32 -19.32
C GLU A 494 2.36 -15.12 -19.21
N GLN A 495 3.06 -16.18 -18.79
CA GLN A 495 4.49 -16.14 -18.50
C GLN A 495 5.34 -16.13 -19.77
N ARG A 496 5.64 -14.93 -20.28
CA ARG A 496 6.50 -14.73 -21.45
C ARG A 496 7.98 -14.85 -21.09
N VAL A 497 8.73 -15.65 -21.85
CA VAL A 497 10.19 -15.74 -21.73
C VAL A 497 10.85 -14.46 -22.28
N LEU A 498 11.59 -13.76 -21.41
CA LEU A 498 12.29 -12.49 -21.68
C LEU A 498 13.79 -12.64 -21.90
N VAL A 499 14.41 -13.76 -21.51
CA VAL A 499 15.72 -14.27 -21.96
C VAL A 499 15.76 -15.78 -21.73
N ALA A 500 16.69 -16.49 -22.34
CA ALA A 500 16.93 -17.90 -22.00
C ALA A 500 17.37 -18.06 -20.53
N PRO A 501 17.03 -19.18 -19.84
CA PRO A 501 17.37 -19.36 -18.42
C PRO A 501 18.86 -19.24 -18.09
N TRP A 502 19.76 -19.62 -19.00
CA TRP A 502 21.21 -19.49 -18.81
C TRP A 502 21.70 -18.03 -18.83
N VAL A 503 21.05 -17.15 -19.61
CA VAL A 503 21.29 -15.70 -19.59
C VAL A 503 20.86 -15.11 -18.23
N ALA A 504 19.70 -15.53 -17.70
CA ALA A 504 19.25 -15.11 -16.37
C ALA A 504 20.16 -15.65 -15.24
N ALA A 505 20.66 -16.88 -15.36
CA ALA A 505 21.62 -17.48 -14.43
C ALA A 505 22.97 -16.73 -14.43
N GLY A 506 23.53 -16.44 -15.61
CA GLY A 506 24.75 -15.64 -15.75
C GLY A 506 24.60 -14.21 -15.24
N MET A 507 23.44 -13.59 -15.42
CA MET A 507 23.15 -12.27 -14.83
C MET A 507 23.04 -12.36 -13.30
N THR A 508 22.43 -13.42 -12.76
CA THR A 508 22.30 -13.66 -11.31
C THR A 508 23.65 -13.93 -10.63
N ASP A 509 24.57 -14.60 -11.32
CA ASP A 509 25.95 -14.80 -10.89
C ASP A 509 26.73 -13.48 -10.75
N MET A 510 26.63 -12.60 -11.76
CA MET A 510 27.27 -11.28 -11.71
C MET A 510 26.61 -10.36 -10.68
N LEU A 511 25.28 -10.45 -10.50
CA LEU A 511 24.55 -9.72 -9.46
C LEU A 511 24.90 -10.17 -8.03
N GLN A 512 25.20 -11.44 -7.79
CA GLN A 512 25.76 -11.88 -6.51
C GLN A 512 27.18 -11.35 -6.31
N SER A 513 28.01 -11.45 -7.34
CA SER A 513 29.40 -10.97 -7.31
C SER A 513 29.46 -9.48 -6.93
N ALA A 514 28.52 -8.67 -7.44
CA ALA A 514 28.37 -7.26 -7.12
C ALA A 514 28.04 -6.97 -5.64
N VAL A 515 27.40 -7.90 -4.91
CA VAL A 515 27.12 -7.77 -3.47
C VAL A 515 28.24 -8.37 -2.62
N LEU A 516 28.75 -9.55 -2.98
CA LEU A 516 29.79 -10.26 -2.22
C LEU A 516 31.14 -9.53 -2.22
N SER A 517 31.63 -9.13 -3.41
CA SER A 517 32.94 -8.50 -3.58
C SER A 517 32.86 -7.09 -4.17
N GLY A 518 31.76 -6.74 -4.85
CA GLY A 518 31.61 -5.48 -5.55
C GLY A 518 31.14 -4.29 -4.71
N THR A 519 30.39 -3.41 -5.38
CA THR A 519 29.89 -2.14 -4.82
C THR A 519 28.69 -2.28 -3.86
N GLY A 520 28.04 -3.45 -3.81
CA GLY A 520 26.79 -3.69 -3.10
C GLY A 520 26.91 -4.22 -1.67
N ARG A 521 28.12 -4.35 -1.09
CA ARG A 521 28.39 -5.06 0.19
C ARG A 521 27.49 -4.66 1.36
N ALA A 522 27.05 -3.40 1.44
CA ALA A 522 26.15 -2.92 2.50
C ALA A 522 24.73 -3.52 2.44
N ALA A 523 24.37 -4.20 1.35
CA ALA A 523 23.10 -4.90 1.16
C ALA A 523 23.09 -6.35 1.70
N ALA A 524 24.20 -6.83 2.27
CA ALA A 524 24.30 -8.20 2.78
C ALA A 524 23.42 -8.42 4.03
N ILE A 525 22.74 -9.57 4.07
CA ILE A 525 21.75 -9.93 5.11
C ILE A 525 22.00 -11.30 5.78
N GLY A 526 23.21 -11.85 5.66
CA GLY A 526 23.56 -13.15 6.25
C GLY A 526 23.02 -14.38 5.50
N ARG A 527 22.52 -14.19 4.28
CA ARG A 527 22.11 -15.24 3.32
C ARG A 527 22.39 -14.76 1.89
N PRO A 528 22.29 -15.60 0.84
CA PRO A 528 22.54 -15.19 -0.54
C PRO A 528 21.69 -13.98 -0.96
N VAL A 529 22.34 -13.00 -1.61
CA VAL A 529 21.70 -11.83 -2.22
C VAL A 529 22.32 -11.58 -3.59
N ALA A 530 21.48 -11.38 -4.60
CA ALA A 530 21.87 -10.84 -5.89
C ALA A 530 21.40 -9.38 -5.97
N GLY A 531 22.22 -8.43 -6.43
CA GLY A 531 21.77 -7.04 -6.54
C GLY A 531 22.78 -6.07 -7.15
N LYS A 532 22.35 -4.85 -7.41
CA LYS A 532 23.17 -3.82 -8.05
C LYS A 532 22.93 -2.42 -7.49
N THR A 533 24.02 -1.68 -7.39
CA THR A 533 24.06 -0.25 -7.09
C THR A 533 23.78 0.59 -8.35
N GLY A 534 22.93 1.60 -8.19
CA GLY A 534 22.83 2.74 -9.09
C GLY A 534 23.28 4.01 -8.39
N THR A 535 24.11 4.80 -9.06
CA THR A 535 24.56 6.12 -8.63
C THR A 535 24.65 6.98 -9.87
N THR A 536 24.06 8.18 -9.85
CA THR A 536 24.20 9.15 -10.95
C THR A 536 25.53 9.91 -10.84
N SER A 537 26.12 10.30 -11.96
CA SER A 537 27.42 11.03 -11.99
C SER A 537 27.41 12.39 -11.28
N SER A 538 26.21 12.91 -10.98
CA SER A 538 25.97 14.15 -10.24
C SER A 538 25.49 13.92 -8.80
N ASN A 539 25.54 12.67 -8.29
CA ASN A 539 25.11 12.27 -6.93
C ASN A 539 23.71 12.76 -6.53
N LYS A 540 22.77 12.82 -7.50
CA LYS A 540 21.38 13.26 -7.28
C LYS A 540 20.49 12.13 -6.77
N ASP A 541 20.81 10.90 -7.21
CA ASP A 541 19.99 9.71 -7.04
C ASP A 541 20.90 8.54 -6.62
N GLY A 542 20.52 7.88 -5.53
CA GLY A 542 21.13 6.65 -5.06
C GLY A 542 20.11 5.52 -5.12
N TRP A 543 20.50 4.42 -5.75
CA TRP A 543 19.65 3.25 -5.94
C TRP A 543 20.32 1.97 -5.43
N PHE A 544 19.56 1.11 -4.78
CA PHE A 544 19.93 -0.30 -4.66
C PHE A 544 18.73 -1.17 -5.02
N ILE A 545 18.94 -2.13 -5.92
CA ILE A 545 17.91 -3.09 -6.30
C ILE A 545 18.52 -4.48 -6.26
N GLY A 546 17.81 -5.44 -5.66
CA GLY A 546 18.30 -6.81 -5.51
C GLY A 546 17.21 -7.76 -5.04
N PHE A 547 17.57 -9.03 -4.88
CA PHE A 547 16.65 -10.09 -4.53
C PHE A 547 17.29 -11.19 -3.69
N SER A 548 16.46 -11.88 -2.91
CA SER A 548 16.80 -13.04 -2.08
C SER A 548 15.54 -13.76 -1.66
N SER A 549 15.58 -15.10 -1.54
CA SER A 549 14.48 -15.90 -0.94
C SER A 549 13.11 -15.62 -1.61
N GLY A 550 13.10 -15.55 -2.94
CA GLY A 550 11.93 -15.24 -3.78
C GLY A 550 11.45 -13.78 -3.77
N LEU A 551 11.96 -12.91 -2.89
CA LEU A 551 11.54 -11.51 -2.80
C LEU A 551 12.54 -10.58 -3.50
N THR A 552 12.06 -9.81 -4.47
CA THR A 552 12.82 -8.72 -5.12
C THR A 552 12.46 -7.38 -4.49
N THR A 553 13.45 -6.55 -4.17
CA THR A 553 13.24 -5.21 -3.59
C THR A 553 14.13 -4.17 -4.26
N GLY A 554 13.52 -3.06 -4.65
CA GLY A 554 14.22 -1.84 -5.07
C GLY A 554 14.06 -0.72 -4.06
N VAL A 555 15.13 0.05 -3.87
CA VAL A 555 15.19 1.26 -3.05
C VAL A 555 15.78 2.40 -3.88
N TRP A 556 15.11 3.55 -3.89
CA TRP A 556 15.63 4.83 -4.40
C TRP A 556 15.68 5.85 -3.26
N MET A 557 16.68 6.72 -3.30
CA MET A 557 16.76 7.93 -2.49
C MET A 557 17.29 9.08 -3.35
N GLY A 558 16.83 10.30 -3.10
CA GLY A 558 17.22 11.49 -3.85
C GLY A 558 16.40 12.73 -3.48
N ARG A 559 16.52 13.82 -4.25
CA ARG A 559 15.77 15.05 -4.02
C ARG A 559 14.78 15.35 -5.14
N ASP A 560 13.59 15.83 -4.78
CA ASP A 560 12.57 16.22 -5.74
C ASP A 560 13.09 17.30 -6.70
N ASP A 561 13.80 18.31 -6.18
CA ASP A 561 14.45 19.40 -6.94
C ASP A 561 15.69 19.00 -7.76
N ALA A 562 16.00 17.69 -7.82
CA ALA A 562 17.13 17.11 -8.54
C ALA A 562 18.50 17.80 -8.28
N ARG A 563 18.70 18.37 -7.08
CA ARG A 563 20.02 18.80 -6.62
C ARG A 563 20.84 17.62 -6.10
N ALA A 564 22.16 17.74 -6.17
CA ALA A 564 23.09 16.75 -5.65
C ALA A 564 22.94 16.57 -4.13
N VAL A 565 23.14 15.35 -3.64
CA VAL A 565 23.13 14.98 -2.23
C VAL A 565 24.54 14.49 -1.85
N SER A 566 25.19 15.16 -0.90
CA SER A 566 26.54 14.78 -0.47
C SER A 566 26.55 13.36 0.13
N GLY A 567 27.49 12.52 -0.31
CA GLY A 567 27.63 11.13 0.16
C GLY A 567 26.58 10.12 -0.34
N LEU A 568 25.57 10.56 -1.11
CA LEU A 568 24.54 9.67 -1.65
C LEU A 568 25.11 8.83 -2.81
N GLN A 569 25.12 7.52 -2.62
CA GLN A 569 25.47 6.53 -3.62
C GLN A 569 24.61 5.28 -3.40
N GLY A 570 24.40 4.47 -4.43
CA GLY A 570 23.62 3.23 -4.30
C GLY A 570 24.12 2.27 -3.21
N GLY A 571 25.44 2.20 -3.02
CA GLY A 571 26.09 1.36 -2.01
C GLY A 571 26.07 1.91 -0.57
N THR A 572 25.53 3.12 -0.33
CA THR A 572 25.47 3.72 1.02
C THR A 572 24.07 3.58 1.62
N ALA A 573 23.27 4.65 1.66
CA ALA A 573 21.96 4.65 2.30
C ALA A 573 20.92 3.70 1.66
N PRO A 574 20.79 3.58 0.32
CA PRO A 574 19.83 2.68 -0.31
C PRO A 574 20.12 1.20 -0.01
N ALA A 575 21.39 0.78 -0.09
CA ALA A 575 21.81 -0.58 0.23
C ALA A 575 21.56 -0.96 1.70
N ARG A 576 21.76 -0.02 2.65
CA ARG A 576 21.45 -0.24 4.07
C ARG A 576 19.95 -0.36 4.33
N ALA A 577 19.14 0.51 3.71
CA ALA A 577 17.68 0.41 3.77
C ALA A 577 17.17 -0.92 3.18
N PHE A 578 17.74 -1.35 2.04
CA PHE A 578 17.46 -2.69 1.49
C PHE A 578 17.81 -3.79 2.50
N ALA A 579 19.00 -3.75 3.11
CA ALA A 579 19.43 -4.77 4.06
C ALA A 579 18.50 -4.86 5.28
N ASP A 580 18.16 -3.73 5.89
CA ASP A 580 17.33 -3.70 7.10
C ASP A 580 15.86 -4.02 6.85
N PHE A 581 15.34 -3.71 5.65
CA PHE A 581 14.06 -4.23 5.19
C PHE A 581 14.11 -5.76 4.98
N MET A 582 15.07 -6.22 4.16
CA MET A 582 15.12 -7.62 3.72
C MET A 582 15.38 -8.59 4.88
N LYS A 583 16.24 -8.23 5.85
CA LYS A 583 16.46 -9.00 7.10
C LYS A 583 15.15 -9.37 7.79
N ILE A 584 14.15 -8.49 7.75
CA ILE A 584 12.82 -8.72 8.33
C ILE A 584 11.92 -9.44 7.31
N ALA A 585 11.86 -8.95 6.07
CA ALA A 585 10.92 -9.43 5.05
C ALA A 585 11.15 -10.89 4.62
N VAL A 586 12.41 -11.35 4.60
CA VAL A 586 12.75 -12.75 4.28
C VAL A 586 13.07 -13.61 5.50
N ALA A 587 12.93 -13.09 6.73
CA ALA A 587 13.21 -13.84 7.97
C ALA A 587 12.46 -15.17 8.04
N LYS A 588 11.18 -15.17 7.65
CA LYS A 588 10.28 -16.35 7.65
C LYS A 588 10.33 -17.16 6.35
N ARG A 589 11.20 -16.82 5.39
CA ARG A 589 11.35 -17.51 4.11
C ARG A 589 12.55 -18.46 4.15
N PRO A 590 12.49 -19.62 3.46
CA PRO A 590 13.63 -20.52 3.34
C PRO A 590 14.85 -19.79 2.75
N VAL A 591 16.05 -20.23 3.12
CA VAL A 591 17.28 -19.74 2.51
C VAL A 591 17.48 -20.47 1.19
N GLU A 592 17.32 -19.73 0.10
CA GLU A 592 17.52 -20.25 -1.25
C GLU A 592 18.95 -19.97 -1.72
N GLN A 593 19.58 -20.96 -2.36
CA GLN A 593 20.77 -20.75 -3.18
C GLN A 593 20.34 -20.37 -4.60
N PHE A 594 21.18 -19.63 -5.32
CA PHE A 594 20.89 -19.25 -6.70
C PHE A 594 21.46 -20.26 -7.69
N GLU A 595 20.64 -20.69 -8.65
CA GLU A 595 21.04 -21.52 -9.78
C GLU A 595 21.86 -20.68 -10.79
N THR A 596 23.16 -20.49 -10.53
CA THR A 596 24.08 -19.78 -11.42
C THR A 596 24.68 -20.65 -12.52
N ARG A 597 24.61 -21.97 -12.36
CA ARG A 597 25.02 -22.97 -13.35
C ARG A 597 23.79 -23.58 -14.00
N ALA A 598 23.17 -22.86 -14.93
CA ALA A 598 22.29 -23.49 -15.91
C ALA A 598 23.16 -24.23 -16.94
N PRO A 599 22.76 -25.41 -17.43
CA PRO A 599 23.37 -25.99 -18.62
C PRO A 599 23.17 -25.04 -19.82
N LEU A 600 24.16 -24.99 -20.71
CA LEU A 600 23.98 -24.36 -22.02
C LEU A 600 23.02 -25.21 -22.86
N PRO A 601 22.27 -24.62 -23.81
CA PRO A 601 21.54 -25.40 -24.81
C PRO A 601 22.50 -26.26 -25.62
N ASP A 602 22.07 -27.43 -26.07
CA ASP A 602 22.95 -28.45 -26.66
C ASP A 602 23.73 -27.93 -27.90
N TRP A 603 23.08 -27.08 -28.71
CA TRP A 603 23.70 -26.40 -29.87
C TRP A 603 24.81 -25.38 -29.53
N GLN A 604 25.04 -25.07 -28.25
CA GLN A 604 26.21 -24.32 -27.77
C GLN A 604 27.31 -25.22 -27.19
N LEU A 605 27.04 -26.50 -26.93
CA LEU A 605 28.05 -27.49 -26.55
C LEU A 605 28.75 -28.04 -27.80
N GLU A 606 27.97 -28.39 -28.83
CA GLU A 606 28.45 -28.93 -30.12
C GLU A 606 29.64 -28.14 -30.71
N ARG A 607 29.61 -26.80 -30.63
CA ARG A 607 30.68 -25.94 -31.18
C ARG A 607 32.02 -25.99 -30.43
N ASP A 608 32.00 -26.16 -29.12
CA ASP A 608 33.23 -26.23 -28.32
C ASP A 608 33.79 -27.68 -28.35
N GLU A 609 32.95 -28.70 -28.57
CA GLU A 609 33.36 -30.11 -28.72
C GLU A 609 33.88 -30.45 -30.13
N GLU A 610 33.22 -30.03 -31.21
CA GLU A 610 33.74 -30.20 -32.59
C GLU A 610 35.10 -29.50 -32.79
N SER A 611 35.36 -28.39 -32.07
CA SER A 611 36.62 -27.64 -32.18
C SER A 611 37.84 -28.32 -31.53
N TRP A 612 37.67 -29.43 -30.82
CA TRP A 612 38.78 -30.24 -30.28
C TRP A 612 38.83 -31.66 -30.87
N GLY A 613 38.04 -31.94 -31.92
CA GLY A 613 38.07 -33.15 -32.73
C GLY A 613 39.32 -33.31 -33.60
N TYR A 614 40.52 -33.11 -33.05
CA TYR A 614 41.75 -33.58 -33.68
C TYR A 614 41.76 -35.11 -33.62
N ALA A 615 41.37 -35.75 -34.74
CA ALA A 615 41.35 -37.19 -34.88
C ALA A 615 42.73 -37.79 -34.62
N LEU A 616 42.86 -38.49 -33.49
CA LEU A 616 44.10 -39.14 -33.05
C LEU A 616 44.03 -40.66 -33.26
N GLU A 617 43.47 -41.09 -34.38
CA GLU A 617 43.35 -42.52 -34.72
C GLU A 617 43.38 -42.77 -36.24
N GLU A 618 44.54 -42.58 -36.86
CA GLU A 618 45.01 -43.39 -38.00
C GLU A 618 46.53 -43.16 -38.22
N LEU A 619 47.35 -43.83 -37.40
CA LEU A 619 48.75 -44.12 -37.76
C LEU A 619 48.77 -45.41 -38.58
N PRO A 620 49.49 -45.49 -39.71
CA PRO A 620 49.60 -46.72 -40.47
C PRO A 620 50.29 -47.80 -39.62
N PRO A 621 49.93 -49.09 -39.79
CA PRO A 621 50.49 -50.18 -39.00
C PRO A 621 52.01 -50.27 -39.20
N MET A 622 52.75 -50.42 -38.09
CA MET A 622 54.20 -50.63 -38.17
C MET A 622 54.48 -51.98 -38.84
N VAL A 623 55.21 -51.91 -39.95
CA VAL A 623 55.76 -53.07 -40.66
C VAL A 623 57.22 -53.28 -40.27
N ASP A 624 57.72 -54.51 -40.44
CA ASP A 624 59.15 -54.80 -40.38
C ASP A 624 59.91 -54.28 -41.62
N GLU A 625 61.25 -54.40 -41.63
CA GLU A 625 62.09 -54.03 -42.80
C GLU A 625 61.73 -54.76 -44.10
N ASN A 626 60.90 -55.82 -44.03
CA ASN A 626 60.43 -56.60 -45.17
C ASN A 626 58.95 -56.34 -45.53
N GLY A 627 58.28 -55.39 -44.85
CA GLY A 627 56.95 -54.90 -45.21
C GLY A 627 55.75 -55.67 -44.64
N ASN A 628 55.91 -56.54 -43.63
CA ASN A 628 54.80 -57.33 -43.09
C ASN A 628 54.23 -56.77 -41.76
N PRO A 629 52.90 -56.83 -41.51
CA PRO A 629 52.30 -56.35 -40.26
C PRO A 629 52.51 -57.33 -39.09
N VAL A 630 52.86 -56.81 -37.91
CA VAL A 630 53.03 -57.60 -36.68
C VAL A 630 51.74 -57.64 -35.87
N GLY A 631 51.08 -58.81 -35.78
CA GLY A 631 49.80 -58.99 -35.08
C GLY A 631 49.92 -59.62 -33.68
N THR A 632 48.91 -59.37 -32.83
CA THR A 632 48.70 -60.03 -31.54
C THR A 632 47.34 -60.77 -31.52
N GLY A 633 47.24 -61.87 -30.76
CA GLY A 633 46.03 -62.72 -30.75
C GLY A 633 46.04 -63.83 -29.67
N PRO A 634 45.09 -64.79 -29.71
CA PRO A 634 43.71 -64.52 -29.25
C PRO A 634 43.03 -65.70 -28.47
N ILE A 635 41.67 -65.70 -28.42
CA ILE A 635 40.69 -66.66 -27.79
C ILE A 635 40.35 -66.30 -26.31
N GLY A 636 39.11 -66.40 -25.78
CA GLY A 636 37.78 -66.87 -26.29
C GLY A 636 37.19 -68.01 -25.43
N PRO A 637 35.87 -68.39 -25.48
CA PRO A 637 34.72 -67.86 -26.26
C PRO A 637 33.53 -67.40 -25.36
N ALA A 638 32.26 -67.39 -25.84
CA ALA A 638 31.09 -66.79 -25.16
C ALA A 638 29.70 -67.48 -25.42
N ASP A 639 28.71 -67.20 -24.54
CA ASP A 639 27.20 -67.19 -24.66
C ASP A 639 26.45 -68.45 -25.23
N PRO A 640 25.09 -68.68 -25.08
CA PRO A 640 23.99 -67.68 -25.18
C PRO A 640 22.63 -67.86 -24.39
N LEU A 641 21.86 -66.76 -24.29
CA LEU A 641 20.38 -66.58 -24.40
C LEU A 641 19.32 -67.48 -23.68
N GLY A 642 18.39 -66.84 -22.94
CA GLY A 642 17.06 -67.38 -22.53
C GLY A 642 16.11 -66.30 -21.91
N PRO A 643 14.75 -66.33 -22.06
CA PRO A 643 13.89 -65.15 -21.80
C PRO A 643 12.74 -65.29 -20.75
N GLN A 644 11.99 -64.17 -20.56
CA GLN A 644 10.67 -63.93 -19.92
C GLN A 644 10.61 -63.11 -18.60
N ARG A 645 9.39 -62.85 -18.08
CA ARG A 645 8.90 -61.51 -17.66
C ARG A 645 8.29 -61.44 -16.24
N ASP A 646 8.38 -60.25 -15.64
CA ASP A 646 7.53 -59.65 -14.58
C ASP A 646 7.42 -60.39 -13.21
N PRO A 647 6.88 -59.76 -12.15
CA PRO A 647 7.31 -58.51 -11.52
C PRO A 647 7.76 -58.72 -10.05
N ALA A 648 8.23 -57.66 -9.37
CA ALA A 648 8.80 -57.76 -8.02
C ALA A 648 7.78 -58.13 -6.91
N PRO A 649 8.10 -59.08 -6.00
CA PRO A 649 7.27 -59.42 -4.83
C PRO A 649 7.51 -58.47 -3.64
N VAL A 650 6.54 -58.45 -2.71
CA VAL A 650 6.48 -57.55 -1.54
C VAL A 650 7.15 -58.18 -0.30
N ASP A 651 7.67 -57.33 0.58
CA ASP A 651 8.25 -57.70 1.87
C ASP A 651 7.26 -58.46 2.78
N GLN A 652 7.73 -59.58 3.35
CA GLN A 652 6.97 -60.39 4.30
C GLN A 652 6.99 -59.82 5.73
N GLN A 653 8.03 -59.07 6.12
CA GLN A 653 8.11 -58.50 7.48
C GLN A 653 7.02 -57.44 7.71
N TRP A 654 6.66 -56.68 6.67
CA TRP A 654 5.52 -55.75 6.70
C TRP A 654 4.14 -56.42 6.85
N LEU A 655 3.98 -57.69 6.47
CA LEU A 655 2.68 -58.37 6.50
C LEU A 655 2.30 -58.92 7.89
N ASP A 656 3.26 -59.43 8.65
CA ASP A 656 3.00 -60.00 9.98
C ASP A 656 2.76 -58.92 11.05
N GLU A 657 3.46 -57.78 10.98
CA GLU A 657 3.35 -56.65 11.94
C GLU A 657 1.93 -56.05 11.99
N VAL A 658 1.15 -56.15 10.90
CA VAL A 658 -0.13 -55.45 10.74
C VAL A 658 -1.33 -56.22 11.35
N LEU A 659 -1.20 -57.51 11.67
CA LEU A 659 -2.34 -58.44 11.68
C LEU A 659 -2.60 -59.32 12.92
N ARG A 660 -2.43 -58.82 14.18
CA ARG A 660 -3.44 -59.02 15.28
C ARG A 660 -3.18 -58.29 16.62
N ARG A 661 -4.29 -57.88 17.24
CA ARG A 661 -4.44 -56.95 18.39
C ARG A 661 -4.27 -57.59 19.79
N ASN A 662 -3.69 -56.81 20.74
CA ASN A 662 -4.25 -56.27 22.02
C ASN A 662 -5.36 -57.08 22.79
N PRO A 663 -5.51 -57.03 24.16
CA PRO A 663 -4.88 -56.12 25.14
C PRO A 663 -4.55 -56.66 26.59
N GLU A 664 -4.10 -55.74 27.48
CA GLU A 664 -4.20 -55.70 28.97
C GLU A 664 -3.18 -56.37 29.97
N ASN A 665 -2.96 -55.65 31.10
CA ASN A 665 -2.49 -56.02 32.47
C ASN A 665 -0.98 -56.17 32.89
N ARG A 666 -0.43 -55.08 33.52
CA ARG A 666 0.41 -55.01 34.78
C ARG A 666 1.85 -55.63 34.81
N PRO A 667 2.73 -55.39 35.82
CA PRO A 667 3.00 -54.22 36.72
C PRO A 667 4.52 -53.79 36.84
N PRO A 668 4.90 -52.72 37.60
CA PRO A 668 6.30 -52.27 37.91
C PRO A 668 6.77 -52.60 39.37
N PRO A 669 7.95 -52.17 39.93
CA PRO A 669 9.10 -51.33 39.47
C PRO A 669 10.46 -52.14 39.43
N PRO A 670 11.64 -51.91 40.11
CA PRO A 670 12.17 -50.98 41.16
C PRO A 670 13.53 -50.25 40.83
N ALA A 671 14.23 -49.65 41.84
CA ALA A 671 15.57 -48.98 41.80
C ALA A 671 16.15 -48.79 43.25
N PRO A 672 17.25 -48.04 43.60
CA PRO A 672 18.58 -47.71 43.00
C PRO A 672 19.80 -47.91 44.00
N THR A 673 21.07 -47.58 43.62
CA THR A 673 22.28 -47.59 44.53
C THR A 673 23.34 -46.46 44.25
N GLN A 674 24.47 -46.39 45.00
CA GLN A 674 25.23 -45.15 45.36
C GLN A 674 26.76 -45.07 44.98
N ARG A 675 27.45 -43.96 45.36
CA ARG A 675 28.90 -43.62 45.18
C ARG A 675 29.84 -44.11 46.31
N PRO A 676 31.19 -44.01 46.18
CA PRO A 676 31.99 -43.23 47.17
C PRO A 676 33.14 -42.33 46.55
N PRO A 677 34.37 -42.06 47.10
CA PRO A 677 34.85 -40.67 47.38
C PRO A 677 36.30 -40.29 46.88
N ALA A 678 36.93 -39.21 47.42
CA ALA A 678 38.19 -38.58 46.93
C ALA A 678 39.14 -38.00 48.05
N PRO A 679 40.41 -37.62 47.74
CA PRO A 679 41.34 -36.87 48.62
C PRO A 679 41.85 -35.49 48.06
N GLY A 680 42.70 -34.74 48.80
CA GLY A 680 42.98 -33.29 48.58
C GLY A 680 44.45 -32.75 48.49
N PRO A 681 44.89 -31.73 49.29
CA PRO A 681 45.21 -30.39 48.72
C PRO A 681 46.47 -29.61 49.23
N ALA A 682 46.78 -28.46 48.59
CA ALA A 682 47.73 -27.38 48.99
C ALA A 682 47.51 -26.10 48.11
N GLN A 683 48.02 -24.86 48.33
CA GLN A 683 48.45 -24.03 49.50
C GLN A 683 48.37 -22.50 49.13
N ARG A 684 49.09 -21.55 49.79
CA ARG A 684 49.05 -20.05 49.63
C ARG A 684 50.48 -19.41 49.65
N VAL A 685 50.83 -18.11 49.76
CA VAL A 685 50.30 -16.86 50.42
C VAL A 685 50.76 -15.54 49.66
N PRO A 686 50.86 -14.25 50.17
CA PRO A 686 50.49 -13.04 49.36
C PRO A 686 51.59 -11.88 49.28
N PRO A 687 51.37 -10.53 49.42
CA PRO A 687 52.06 -9.49 48.59
C PRO A 687 52.71 -8.28 49.36
N PRO A 688 53.02 -7.13 48.70
CA PRO A 688 52.73 -5.80 49.31
C PRO A 688 52.11 -4.73 48.34
N ARG A 689 52.24 -3.41 48.65
CA ARG A 689 51.30 -2.30 48.26
C ARG A 689 51.87 -1.11 47.44
N GLN A 690 50.97 -0.18 47.10
CA GLN A 690 51.08 1.11 46.37
C GLN A 690 51.90 2.23 47.06
N PRO A 691 52.11 3.39 46.37
CA PRO A 691 51.44 4.65 46.77
C PRO A 691 50.72 5.41 45.61
N SER A 692 50.27 6.66 45.84
CA SER A 692 49.21 7.39 45.09
C SER A 692 49.52 8.88 44.77
N GLU A 693 48.51 9.62 44.25
CA GLU A 693 48.46 11.07 43.85
C GLU A 693 48.72 11.37 42.34
N GLN A 694 48.13 12.38 41.66
CA GLN A 694 47.11 13.42 41.96
C GLN A 694 46.33 13.82 40.65
N PRO A 695 45.24 14.64 40.66
CA PRO A 695 44.37 14.92 39.49
C PRO A 695 44.36 16.38 38.93
N ALA A 696 43.57 16.61 37.85
CA ALA A 696 43.35 17.85 37.03
C ALA A 696 44.43 18.11 35.95
N ASP A 697 44.18 18.75 34.79
CA ASP A 697 43.18 19.77 34.38
C ASP A 697 42.79 19.63 32.86
N PRO A 698 41.68 20.22 32.32
CA PRO A 698 41.21 19.95 30.95
C PRO A 698 41.22 21.16 29.98
N LEU A 699 42.28 21.33 29.15
CA LEU A 699 42.29 22.28 28.02
C LEU A 699 43.28 21.92 26.87
N GLN A 700 42.75 21.59 25.68
CA GLN A 700 43.42 21.61 24.35
C GLN A 700 44.61 20.63 24.12
N PRO A 701 45.11 20.46 22.86
CA PRO A 701 44.37 20.17 21.63
C PRO A 701 44.85 18.87 20.91
N ARG A 702 44.32 18.66 19.70
CA ARG A 702 44.58 17.54 18.75
C ARG A 702 46.04 17.40 18.27
N PRO A 703 46.44 16.18 17.83
CA PRO A 703 46.26 15.78 16.42
C PRO A 703 44.93 15.09 16.05
#